data_AF-A0A9C7Q811-F1
#
_entry.id   AF-A0A9C7Q811-F1
#
_cell.length_a   1.000
_cell.length_b   1.000
_cell.length_c   1.000
_cell.angle_alpha   90.00
_cell.angle_beta   90.00
_cell.angle_gamma   90.00
#
_symmetry.space_group_name_H-M   'P 1'
#
loop_
_entity.id
_entity.type
_entity.pdbx_description
1 polymer ?
#
loop_
_entity_poly.entity_id
_entity_poly.type
_entity_poly.pdbx_seq_one_letter_code
_entity_poly.pdbx_strand_id
1 'polypeptide(L)'
;MSTSGNSLIDEDTANTVASGRETIGAMLSTAQTHLQKVFIVFVLGFIGMFYAMSMVVWPFLRDVTTSEMSQTVMKHVEIVAVTPFDVILLQAKIAMFSGIILAIPVLLYLGRDSIRQREWYPEFSITYWKIIPLVGLAAALFIGGLAYGYSVYLPLMFQFLAKNAVQANLSPKYGIVQWTEFVLIISLSFGLAAELPLIMSGLSYSGIVKYETFRDKWRYAILTIFVFGAVASPPDPFTQVMWAIPLVILYGFSLYLSKILVTIKRGSSKVSIRKSVAERWNYLLGIALIAGGATYLFFSRAGVSYVNSQLLPALPAGFRPAAFSPIEEALGMPRGTAILLVAGAVGLVALVVAALYYLFVSLEANAAVGQQRGGAPAAIDIEQLDAAGVRAAPPEVFTDMDEGESLDYARAAMEADQPEKAQAIFDRFDEANAEEEEEAEAAESNPEVREAEGAPLAEDVAQQPSQEAQEEGNVLQRTAAGMTNAFTEDETTEDDIGGYYYDFAFILQSLTSKFFRIVGVFMLVLASVFVYLYQGGIGDINSDFTSRVPQSILANGQQLNVVTLHPVEALIFEVKISTLLAAVSVLPMVLYYSWPAMKERKLVRGNRNVFFLWGGTLFVGLIVGSYVGYTIVAPNIISWLVTDAHNADMLIYYRVKAFFWLVFLTTVGIGLLADVPVTMFLFHWAGIVPFESMFEYWRGVVIGVFAVAALVTPDSLYTMFLVAIPVSVAYIFGLSVLWIGTLGGRRA
;
A
#
# COMPACT_ATOMS: atom_id res chain seq x y z
N MET A 1 20.89 43.17 6.77
CA MET A 1 19.56 42.73 6.28
C MET A 1 19.70 41.34 5.72
N SER A 2 19.16 40.37 6.46
CA SER A 2 19.12 38.94 6.13
C SER A 2 18.00 38.70 5.11
N THR A 3 18.31 38.04 4.00
CA THR A 3 17.34 37.50 3.04
C THR A 3 16.96 36.09 3.47
N SER A 4 15.86 35.93 4.21
CA SER A 4 15.20 34.65 4.43
C SER A 4 14.35 34.28 3.22
N GLY A 5 14.93 33.50 2.31
CA GLY A 5 14.23 32.89 1.20
C GLY A 5 13.38 31.71 1.66
N ASN A 6 12.08 31.77 1.32
CA ASN A 6 11.09 30.69 1.31
C ASN A 6 11.65 29.26 1.32
N SER A 7 11.58 28.56 2.46
CA SER A 7 11.55 27.10 2.45
C SER A 7 10.12 26.66 2.12
N LEU A 8 9.93 26.14 0.90
CA LEU A 8 8.67 25.58 0.37
C LEU A 8 8.23 24.26 1.04
N ILE A 9 8.83 23.92 2.17
CA ILE A 9 8.56 22.75 2.98
C ILE A 9 8.57 23.25 4.42
N ASP A 10 7.50 22.96 5.16
CA ASP A 10 7.40 23.23 6.59
C ASP A 10 8.69 22.78 7.28
N GLU A 11 9.27 23.59 8.16
CA GLU A 11 10.61 23.35 8.73
C GLU A 11 10.67 21.98 9.42
N ASP A 12 9.56 21.55 10.04
CA ASP A 12 9.36 20.22 10.59
C ASP A 12 9.37 19.10 9.52
N THR A 13 8.79 19.35 8.34
CA THR A 13 8.83 18.39 7.22
C THR A 13 10.23 18.32 6.61
N ALA A 14 10.95 19.44 6.51
CA ALA A 14 12.34 19.46 6.05
C ALA A 14 13.27 18.73 7.03
N ASN A 15 13.09 18.95 8.34
CA ASN A 15 13.87 18.31 9.41
C ASN A 15 13.56 16.80 9.52
N THR A 16 12.31 16.37 9.36
CA THR A 16 11.95 14.94 9.32
C THR A 16 12.49 14.24 8.08
N VAL A 17 12.50 14.89 6.91
CA VAL A 17 13.11 14.35 5.69
C VAL A 17 14.64 14.32 5.80
N ALA A 18 15.26 15.36 6.37
CA ALA A 18 16.70 15.42 6.59
C ALA A 18 17.16 14.32 7.56
N SER A 19 16.51 14.19 8.72
CA SER A 19 16.81 13.11 9.68
C SER A 19 16.54 11.71 9.09
N GLY A 20 15.50 11.55 8.28
CA GLY A 20 15.22 10.31 7.55
C GLY A 20 16.33 9.97 6.54
N ARG A 21 16.77 10.94 5.73
CA ARG A 21 17.89 10.78 4.79
C ARG A 21 19.19 10.47 5.51
N GLU A 22 19.45 11.12 6.63
CA GLU A 22 20.63 10.88 7.44
C GLU A 22 20.63 9.48 8.06
N THR A 23 19.45 9.01 8.50
CA THR A 23 19.24 7.65 9.00
C THR A 23 19.50 6.61 7.91
N ILE A 24 18.93 6.81 6.72
CA ILE A 24 19.13 5.93 5.56
C ILE A 24 20.60 5.97 5.12
N GLY A 25 21.22 7.15 5.08
CA GLY A 25 22.64 7.32 4.74
C GLY A 25 23.57 6.62 5.72
N ALA A 26 23.27 6.67 7.02
CA ALA A 26 24.01 5.95 8.05
C ALA A 26 23.81 4.43 7.99
N MET A 27 22.58 3.96 7.73
CA MET A 27 22.31 2.55 7.47
C MET A 27 23.07 2.06 6.24
N LEU A 28 23.13 2.87 5.17
CA LEU A 28 23.89 2.57 3.95
C LEU A 28 25.40 2.59 4.20
N SER A 29 25.94 3.54 4.96
CA SER A 29 27.38 3.59 5.31
C SER A 29 27.81 2.43 6.20
N THR A 30 26.95 2.03 7.14
CA THR A 30 27.17 0.86 8.01
C THR A 30 27.04 -0.42 7.20
N ALA A 31 26.03 -0.49 6.33
CA ALA A 31 25.88 -1.56 5.38
C ALA A 31 27.10 -1.63 4.48
N GLN A 32 27.67 -0.53 3.98
CA GLN A 32 28.91 -0.51 3.19
C GLN A 32 30.12 -1.05 3.97
N THR A 33 30.27 -0.65 5.23
CA THR A 33 31.38 -1.08 6.09
C THR A 33 31.34 -2.58 6.41
N HIS A 34 30.14 -3.17 6.49
CA HIS A 34 29.94 -4.59 6.76
C HIS A 34 29.33 -5.36 5.57
N LEU A 35 29.30 -4.74 4.38
CA LEU A 35 28.53 -5.21 3.23
C LEU A 35 29.00 -6.57 2.80
N GLN A 36 30.31 -6.74 2.76
CA GLN A 36 30.93 -7.98 2.35
C GLN A 36 30.49 -9.16 3.24
N LYS A 37 30.39 -8.97 4.56
CA LYS A 37 29.98 -10.03 5.49
C LYS A 37 28.49 -10.33 5.35
N VAL A 38 27.65 -9.31 5.27
CA VAL A 38 26.20 -9.46 5.05
C VAL A 38 25.94 -10.12 3.69
N PHE A 39 26.65 -9.69 2.65
CA PHE A 39 26.56 -10.24 1.30
C PHE A 39 27.02 -11.69 1.23
N ILE A 40 28.08 -12.07 1.94
CA ILE A 40 28.50 -13.48 2.05
C ILE A 40 27.40 -14.33 2.69
N VAL A 41 26.77 -13.87 3.78
CA VAL A 41 25.66 -14.61 4.41
C VAL A 41 24.45 -14.68 3.48
N PHE A 42 24.12 -13.59 2.80
CA PHE A 42 23.09 -13.57 1.76
C PHE A 42 23.37 -14.61 0.67
N VAL A 43 24.59 -14.65 0.11
CA VAL A 43 24.98 -15.59 -0.94
C VAL A 43 24.96 -17.03 -0.43
N LEU A 44 25.44 -17.30 0.79
CA LEU A 44 25.39 -18.63 1.39
C LEU A 44 23.94 -19.07 1.64
N GLY A 45 23.08 -18.17 2.11
CA GLY A 45 21.65 -18.41 2.28
C GLY A 45 20.94 -18.66 0.95
N PHE A 46 21.28 -17.87 -0.07
CA PHE A 46 20.79 -18.04 -1.44
C PHE A 46 21.19 -19.40 -2.01
N ILE A 47 22.49 -19.71 -2.05
CA ILE A 47 22.99 -20.98 -2.60
C ILE A 47 22.43 -22.15 -1.79
N GLY A 48 22.45 -22.07 -0.46
CA GLY A 48 21.93 -23.12 0.42
C GLY A 48 20.45 -23.38 0.20
N MET A 49 19.62 -22.34 0.12
CA MET A 49 18.19 -22.48 -0.16
C MET A 49 17.92 -22.94 -1.58
N PHE A 50 18.70 -22.48 -2.56
CA PHE A 50 18.57 -22.90 -3.96
C PHE A 50 18.82 -24.40 -4.11
N TYR A 51 19.91 -24.90 -3.50
CA TYR A 51 20.21 -26.34 -3.48
C TYR A 51 19.17 -27.13 -2.68
N ALA A 52 18.73 -26.63 -1.52
CA ALA A 52 17.69 -27.28 -0.74
C ALA A 52 16.36 -27.37 -1.52
N MET A 53 15.99 -26.32 -2.24
CA MET A 53 14.81 -26.30 -3.11
C MET A 53 14.94 -27.32 -4.24
N SER A 54 16.08 -27.33 -4.93
CA SER A 54 16.30 -28.23 -6.06
C SER A 54 16.37 -29.71 -5.64
N MET A 55 16.97 -30.01 -4.49
CA MET A 55 17.34 -31.38 -4.12
C MET A 55 16.38 -32.04 -3.12
N VAL A 56 15.72 -31.26 -2.26
CA VAL A 56 14.88 -31.79 -1.17
C VAL A 56 13.43 -31.34 -1.32
N VAL A 57 13.19 -30.03 -1.43
CA VAL A 57 11.82 -29.49 -1.38
C VAL A 57 11.05 -29.80 -2.66
N TRP A 58 11.67 -29.66 -3.84
CA TRP A 58 10.98 -29.94 -5.10
C TRP A 58 10.60 -31.41 -5.27
N PRO A 59 11.49 -32.39 -5.00
CA PRO A 59 11.11 -33.80 -4.96
C PRO A 59 10.03 -34.11 -3.92
N PHE A 60 10.11 -33.51 -2.72
CA PHE A 60 9.10 -33.68 -1.68
C PHE A 60 7.72 -33.16 -2.12
N LEU A 61 7.66 -31.94 -2.65
CA LEU A 61 6.43 -31.35 -3.17
C LEU A 61 5.85 -32.17 -4.32
N ARG A 62 6.71 -32.66 -5.23
CA ARG A 62 6.31 -33.55 -6.32
C ARG A 62 5.71 -34.85 -5.78
N ASP A 63 6.40 -35.50 -4.86
CA ASP A 63 5.99 -36.81 -4.34
C ASP A 63 4.68 -36.73 -3.56
N VAL A 64 4.51 -35.73 -2.69
CA VAL A 64 3.24 -35.45 -1.98
C VAL A 64 2.11 -35.17 -2.97
N THR A 65 2.36 -34.38 -4.02
CA THR A 65 1.36 -34.08 -5.04
C THR A 65 0.98 -35.35 -5.81
N THR A 66 1.92 -36.25 -6.09
CA THR A 66 1.65 -37.50 -6.80
C THR A 66 1.01 -38.58 -5.94
N SER A 67 1.24 -38.59 -4.62
CA SER A 67 0.66 -39.58 -3.71
C SER A 67 -0.82 -39.31 -3.40
N GLU A 68 -1.23 -38.05 -3.43
CA GLU A 68 -2.63 -37.62 -3.18
C GLU A 68 -3.50 -37.60 -4.44
N MET A 69 -2.93 -37.85 -5.63
CA MET A 69 -3.68 -37.94 -6.89
C MET A 69 -4.22 -39.36 -7.12
N SER A 70 -5.54 -39.51 -7.25
CA SER A 70 -6.15 -40.78 -7.69
C SER A 70 -5.79 -41.11 -9.14
N GLN A 71 -5.62 -42.40 -9.45
CA GLN A 71 -5.19 -42.90 -10.78
C GLN A 71 -6.07 -42.44 -11.96
N THR A 72 -7.30 -42.00 -11.69
CA THR A 72 -8.25 -41.42 -12.65
C THR A 72 -7.95 -39.97 -13.03
N VAL A 73 -7.36 -39.19 -12.12
CA VAL A 73 -6.98 -37.76 -12.31
C VAL A 73 -5.65 -37.64 -13.07
N MET A 74 -4.74 -38.58 -12.84
CA MET A 74 -3.44 -38.66 -13.54
C MET A 74 -3.55 -38.75 -15.08
N LYS A 75 -4.66 -39.27 -15.62
CA LYS A 75 -4.90 -39.34 -17.06
C LYS A 75 -5.48 -38.06 -17.67
N HIS A 76 -5.92 -37.11 -16.85
CA HIS A 76 -6.62 -35.89 -17.31
C HIS A 76 -5.98 -34.58 -16.82
N VAL A 77 -4.97 -34.65 -15.94
CA VAL A 77 -4.19 -33.48 -15.49
C VAL A 77 -2.87 -33.46 -16.25
N GLU A 78 -2.85 -32.72 -17.35
CA GLU A 78 -1.63 -32.39 -18.07
C GLU A 78 -0.99 -31.18 -17.38
N ILE A 79 0.05 -31.41 -16.58
CA ILE A 79 0.85 -30.33 -15.98
C ILE A 79 1.65 -29.68 -17.11
N VAL A 80 1.11 -28.63 -17.70
CA VAL A 80 1.78 -27.87 -18.74
C VAL A 80 2.83 -26.95 -18.09
N ALA A 81 4.09 -27.38 -18.11
CA ALA A 81 5.22 -26.50 -17.91
C ALA A 81 5.46 -25.73 -19.21
N VAL A 82 5.14 -24.44 -19.23
CA VAL A 82 5.18 -23.61 -20.45
C VAL A 82 6.61 -23.44 -20.96
N THR A 83 7.62 -23.37 -20.07
CA THR A 83 9.03 -23.41 -20.46
C THR A 83 9.91 -24.14 -19.42
N PRO A 84 11.01 -24.80 -19.84
CA PRO A 84 11.94 -25.48 -18.93
C PRO A 84 12.74 -24.52 -18.03
N PHE A 85 12.84 -23.24 -18.39
CA PHE A 85 13.62 -22.25 -17.64
C PHE A 85 12.84 -21.65 -16.44
N ASP A 86 11.50 -21.67 -16.50
CA ASP A 86 10.64 -21.06 -15.49
C ASP A 86 10.81 -21.68 -14.10
N VAL A 87 11.05 -23.00 -14.01
CA VAL A 87 11.21 -23.70 -12.73
C VAL A 87 12.52 -23.30 -12.04
N ILE A 88 13.60 -23.16 -12.80
CA ILE A 88 14.91 -22.75 -12.28
C ILE A 88 14.85 -21.27 -11.84
N LEU A 89 14.21 -20.43 -12.65
CA LEU A 89 14.02 -19.02 -12.32
C LEU A 89 13.18 -18.85 -11.05
N LEU A 90 12.12 -19.66 -10.90
CA LEU A 90 11.31 -19.71 -9.69
C LEU A 90 12.14 -20.08 -8.45
N GLN A 91 12.90 -21.18 -8.52
CA GLN A 91 13.79 -21.60 -7.43
C GLN A 91 14.79 -20.50 -7.05
N ALA A 92 15.35 -19.80 -8.05
CA ALA A 92 16.26 -18.67 -7.82
C ALA A 92 15.56 -17.49 -7.14
N LYS A 93 14.36 -17.10 -7.57
CA LYS A 93 13.59 -16.02 -6.91
C LYS A 93 13.35 -16.34 -5.43
N ILE A 94 12.92 -17.57 -5.12
CA ILE A 94 12.65 -17.99 -3.74
C ILE A 94 13.92 -17.98 -2.90
N ALA A 95 15.00 -18.55 -3.45
CA ALA A 95 16.30 -18.54 -2.80
C ALA A 95 16.80 -17.12 -2.52
N MET A 96 16.52 -16.16 -3.42
CA MET A 96 16.86 -14.76 -3.24
C MET A 96 16.14 -14.15 -2.05
N PHE A 97 14.82 -14.33 -1.95
CA PHE A 97 14.05 -13.84 -0.81
C PHE A 97 14.50 -14.48 0.52
N SER A 98 14.70 -15.80 0.54
CA SER A 98 15.20 -16.50 1.73
C SER A 98 16.60 -16.05 2.14
N GLY A 99 17.48 -15.81 1.16
CA GLY A 99 18.82 -15.26 1.39
C GLY A 99 18.76 -13.86 2.03
N ILE A 100 17.85 -12.99 1.56
CA ILE A 100 17.64 -11.66 2.15
C ILE A 100 17.18 -11.80 3.59
N ILE A 101 16.20 -12.66 3.87
CA ILE A 101 15.67 -12.89 5.22
C ILE A 101 16.78 -13.37 6.16
N LEU A 102 17.63 -14.30 5.72
CA LEU A 102 18.77 -14.78 6.51
C LEU A 102 19.85 -13.71 6.73
N ALA A 103 19.98 -12.76 5.80
CA ALA A 103 20.93 -11.66 5.92
C ALA A 103 20.49 -10.57 6.92
N ILE A 104 19.17 -10.39 7.13
CA ILE A 104 18.62 -9.34 8.02
C ILE A 104 19.15 -9.44 9.46
N PRO A 105 19.10 -10.60 10.17
CA PRO A 105 19.63 -10.70 11.53
C PRO A 105 21.12 -10.38 11.63
N VAL A 106 21.91 -10.79 10.63
CA VAL A 106 23.35 -10.52 10.59
C VAL A 106 23.62 -9.05 10.33
N LEU A 107 22.84 -8.41 9.45
CA LEU A 107 22.91 -6.98 9.20
C LEU A 107 22.59 -6.18 10.47
N LEU A 108 21.54 -6.57 11.20
CA LEU A 108 21.18 -5.93 12.47
C LEU A 108 22.25 -6.15 13.54
N TYR A 109 22.85 -7.34 13.61
CA TYR A 109 23.91 -7.65 14.57
C TYR A 109 25.20 -6.86 14.28
N LEU A 110 25.64 -6.82 13.03
CA LEU A 110 26.84 -6.09 12.62
C LEU A 110 26.63 -4.57 12.67
N GLY A 111 25.40 -4.10 12.40
CA GLY A 111 25.04 -2.69 12.47
C GLY A 111 24.81 -2.15 13.88
N ARG A 112 24.87 -3.00 14.91
CA ARG A 112 24.55 -2.63 16.31
C ARG A 112 25.37 -1.45 16.83
N ASP A 113 26.63 -1.35 16.43
CA ASP A 113 27.55 -0.33 16.97
C ASP A 113 27.23 1.05 16.38
N SER A 114 26.79 1.10 15.11
CA SER A 114 26.30 2.34 14.47
C SER A 114 24.92 2.75 15.00
N ILE A 115 24.05 1.79 15.33
CA ILE A 115 22.77 2.05 16.00
C ILE A 115 23.02 2.62 17.41
N ARG A 116 24.05 2.12 18.11
CA ARG A 116 24.44 2.60 19.45
C ARG A 116 24.94 4.03 19.47
N GLN A 117 25.60 4.48 18.40
CA GLN A 117 26.10 5.86 18.27
C GLN A 117 25.00 6.90 18.04
N ARG A 118 23.78 6.50 17.65
CA ARG A 118 22.65 7.40 17.34
C ARG A 118 21.52 7.33 18.38
N GLU A 119 21.81 6.84 19.58
CA GLU A 119 20.85 6.70 20.70
C GLU A 119 19.62 5.81 20.42
N TRP A 120 19.54 5.14 19.27
CA TRP A 120 18.52 4.11 18.95
C TRP A 120 18.85 2.76 19.59
N TYR A 121 19.57 2.78 20.71
CA TYR A 121 19.96 1.58 21.43
C TYR A 121 18.89 1.24 22.48
N PRO A 122 18.54 -0.04 22.66
CA PRO A 122 17.70 -0.45 23.77
C PRO A 122 18.28 0.07 25.10
N GLU A 123 17.45 0.63 25.97
CA GLU A 123 17.83 1.04 27.34
C GLU A 123 18.44 -0.12 28.16
N PHE A 124 18.26 -1.37 27.71
CA PHE A 124 18.69 -2.59 28.41
C PHE A 124 19.58 -3.45 27.53
N SER A 125 20.73 -3.89 28.07
CA SER A 125 21.60 -4.86 27.42
C SER A 125 20.92 -6.25 27.38
N ILE A 126 20.55 -6.71 26.19
CA ILE A 126 20.07 -8.09 26.00
C ILE A 126 21.27 -9.02 26.03
N THR A 127 21.42 -9.79 27.11
CA THR A 127 22.46 -10.83 27.22
C THR A 127 22.27 -11.89 26.12
N TYR A 128 23.34 -12.33 25.46
CA TYR A 128 23.32 -13.28 24.33
C TYR A 128 22.43 -14.53 24.56
N TRP A 129 22.39 -15.07 25.77
CA TRP A 129 21.55 -16.23 26.13
C TRP A 129 20.03 -15.95 26.08
N LYS A 130 19.60 -14.69 26.23
CA LYS A 130 18.18 -14.28 26.12
C LYS A 130 17.71 -14.11 24.67
N ILE A 131 18.64 -14.06 23.70
CA ILE A 131 18.33 -13.96 22.26
C ILE A 131 17.85 -15.30 21.71
N ILE A 132 18.37 -16.42 22.21
CA ILE A 132 18.03 -17.77 21.74
C ILE A 132 16.51 -18.07 21.85
N PRO A 133 15.84 -17.89 23.00
CA PRO A 133 14.40 -18.13 23.09
C PRO A 133 13.58 -17.13 22.26
N LEU A 134 14.08 -15.90 22.07
CA LEU A 134 13.43 -14.90 21.23
C LEU A 134 13.47 -15.30 19.74
N VAL A 135 14.62 -15.78 19.27
CA VAL A 135 14.79 -16.31 17.90
C VAL A 135 13.97 -17.58 17.71
N GLY A 136 13.89 -18.45 18.71
CA GLY A 136 13.02 -19.63 18.67
C GLY A 136 11.54 -19.26 18.56
N LEU A 137 11.11 -18.22 19.29
CA LEU A 137 9.75 -17.69 19.21
C LEU A 137 9.46 -17.04 17.85
N ALA A 138 10.40 -16.25 17.32
CA ALA A 138 10.30 -15.68 15.96
C ALA A 138 10.12 -16.79 14.92
N ALA A 139 11.01 -17.78 14.92
CA ALA A 139 10.91 -18.93 14.01
C ALA A 139 9.58 -19.67 14.14
N ALA A 140 9.07 -19.86 15.37
CA ALA A 140 7.77 -20.49 15.60
C ALA A 140 6.60 -19.64 15.06
N LEU A 141 6.64 -18.32 15.25
CA LEU A 141 5.64 -17.39 14.71
C LEU A 141 5.69 -17.36 13.18
N PHE A 142 6.87 -17.28 12.59
CA PHE A 142 7.06 -17.32 11.14
C PHE A 142 6.49 -18.62 10.54
N ILE A 143 6.86 -19.78 11.09
CA ILE A 143 6.33 -21.08 10.66
C ILE A 143 4.81 -21.13 10.87
N GLY A 144 4.29 -20.59 11.97
CA GLY A 144 2.85 -20.46 12.22
C GLY A 144 2.14 -19.61 11.17
N GLY A 145 2.75 -18.50 10.74
CA GLY A 145 2.27 -17.65 9.65
C GLY A 145 2.28 -18.37 8.30
N LEU A 146 3.35 -19.11 7.97
CA LEU A 146 3.41 -19.94 6.77
C LEU A 146 2.31 -21.00 6.77
N ALA A 147 2.13 -21.69 7.90
CA ALA A 147 1.10 -22.70 8.07
C ALA A 147 -0.31 -22.12 7.93
N TYR A 148 -0.57 -20.92 8.48
CA TYR A 148 -1.84 -20.22 8.27
C TYR A 148 -2.06 -19.85 6.79
N GLY A 149 -1.05 -19.29 6.14
CA GLY A 149 -1.10 -18.93 4.72
C GLY A 149 -1.43 -20.13 3.83
N TYR A 150 -0.75 -21.26 4.05
CA TYR A 150 -0.92 -22.49 3.28
C TYR A 150 -2.20 -23.26 3.60
N SER A 151 -2.52 -23.47 4.87
CA SER A 151 -3.59 -24.40 5.27
C SER A 151 -4.95 -23.74 5.45
N VAL A 152 -5.01 -22.42 5.66
CA VAL A 152 -6.27 -21.71 5.93
C VAL A 152 -6.59 -20.71 4.83
N TYR A 153 -5.67 -19.79 4.55
CA TYR A 153 -5.92 -18.69 3.62
C TYR A 153 -6.01 -19.18 2.16
N LEU A 154 -5.04 -19.97 1.70
CA LEU A 154 -4.99 -20.45 0.32
C LEU A 154 -6.23 -21.27 -0.08
N PRO A 155 -6.72 -22.25 0.72
CA PRO A 155 -7.95 -22.97 0.41
C PRO A 155 -9.19 -22.07 0.32
N LEU A 156 -9.36 -21.15 1.28
CA LEU A 156 -10.45 -20.17 1.28
C LEU A 156 -10.42 -19.32 0.00
N MET A 157 -9.24 -18.81 -0.34
CA MET A 157 -9.04 -17.98 -1.52
C MET A 157 -9.26 -18.76 -2.82
N PHE A 158 -8.71 -19.96 -2.96
CA PHE A 158 -8.89 -20.77 -4.16
C PHE A 158 -10.34 -21.21 -4.35
N GLN A 159 -11.07 -21.49 -3.27
CA GLN A 159 -12.50 -21.77 -3.35
C GLN A 159 -13.27 -20.57 -3.89
N PHE A 160 -12.97 -19.35 -3.40
CA PHE A 160 -13.56 -18.11 -3.91
C PHE A 160 -13.24 -17.91 -5.39
N LEU A 161 -11.97 -18.05 -5.78
CA LEU A 161 -11.50 -17.83 -7.16
C LEU A 161 -12.04 -18.88 -8.14
N ALA A 162 -12.05 -20.15 -7.75
CA ALA A 162 -12.59 -21.23 -8.56
C ALA A 162 -14.10 -21.06 -8.76
N LYS A 163 -14.83 -20.64 -7.73
CA LYS A 163 -16.26 -20.34 -7.84
C LYS A 163 -16.52 -19.20 -8.82
N ASN A 164 -15.71 -18.12 -8.78
CA ASN A 164 -15.80 -17.02 -9.74
C ASN A 164 -15.54 -17.51 -11.18
N ALA A 165 -14.46 -18.27 -11.40
CA ALA A 165 -14.11 -18.80 -12.71
C ALA A 165 -15.22 -19.70 -13.29
N VAL A 166 -15.81 -20.58 -12.47
CA VAL A 166 -16.92 -21.45 -12.89
C VAL A 166 -18.18 -20.64 -13.21
N GLN A 167 -18.51 -19.61 -12.42
CA GLN A 167 -19.63 -18.70 -12.72
C GLN A 167 -19.42 -17.93 -14.02
N ALA A 168 -18.17 -17.66 -14.38
CA ALA A 168 -17.79 -17.02 -15.64
C ALA A 168 -17.72 -17.99 -16.85
N ASN A 169 -18.12 -19.27 -16.70
CA ASN A 169 -17.94 -20.32 -17.72
C ASN A 169 -16.47 -20.49 -18.18
N LEU A 170 -15.52 -20.34 -17.26
CA LEU A 170 -14.08 -20.51 -17.52
C LEU A 170 -13.58 -21.82 -16.90
N SER A 171 -12.69 -22.51 -17.61
CA SER A 171 -12.06 -23.74 -17.12
C SER A 171 -10.83 -23.39 -16.26
N PRO A 172 -10.85 -23.63 -14.93
CA PRO A 172 -9.68 -23.38 -14.09
C PRO A 172 -8.59 -24.43 -14.34
N LYS A 173 -7.60 -24.09 -15.15
CA LYS A 173 -6.40 -24.92 -15.39
C LYS A 173 -5.17 -24.13 -14.96
N TYR A 174 -4.84 -24.18 -13.68
CA TYR A 174 -3.73 -23.38 -13.14
C TYR A 174 -2.37 -23.89 -13.64
N GLY A 175 -1.54 -22.99 -14.18
CA GLY A 175 -0.18 -23.33 -14.59
C GLY A 175 0.72 -23.54 -13.35
N ILE A 176 1.52 -24.61 -13.33
CA ILE A 176 2.30 -25.02 -12.14
C ILE A 176 3.25 -23.94 -11.62
N VAL A 177 3.92 -23.21 -12.52
CA VAL A 177 4.87 -22.14 -12.16
C VAL A 177 4.14 -20.98 -11.51
N GLN A 178 3.13 -20.45 -12.20
CA GLN A 178 2.33 -19.30 -11.75
C GLN A 178 1.62 -19.62 -10.44
N TRP A 179 1.09 -20.84 -10.32
CA TRP A 179 0.47 -21.32 -9.10
C TRP A 179 1.47 -21.41 -7.94
N THR A 180 2.66 -21.95 -8.17
CA THR A 180 3.69 -22.10 -7.12
C THR A 180 4.23 -20.73 -6.68
N GLU A 181 4.50 -19.83 -7.63
CA GLU A 181 4.88 -18.43 -7.34
C GLU A 181 3.85 -17.75 -6.45
N PHE A 182 2.59 -17.86 -6.82
CA PHE A 182 1.48 -17.27 -6.09
C PHE A 182 1.33 -17.85 -4.67
N VAL A 183 1.35 -19.18 -4.54
CA VAL A 183 1.29 -19.86 -3.23
C VAL A 183 2.42 -19.42 -2.31
N LEU A 184 3.63 -19.29 -2.85
CA LEU A 184 4.81 -18.93 -2.07
C LEU A 184 4.81 -17.47 -1.63
N ILE A 185 4.51 -16.52 -2.53
CA ILE A 185 4.44 -15.10 -2.18
C ILE A 185 3.41 -14.88 -1.06
N ILE A 186 2.23 -15.49 -1.20
CA ILE A 186 1.17 -15.40 -0.20
C ILE A 186 1.60 -16.03 1.12
N SER A 187 2.13 -17.25 1.11
CA SER A 187 2.56 -17.94 2.34
C SER A 187 3.69 -17.19 3.06
N LEU A 188 4.66 -16.68 2.30
CA LEU A 188 5.76 -15.87 2.82
C LEU A 188 5.25 -14.56 3.42
N SER A 189 4.28 -13.91 2.76
CA SER A 189 3.69 -12.66 3.25
C SER A 189 3.02 -12.84 4.63
N PHE A 190 2.32 -13.95 4.86
CA PHE A 190 1.75 -14.28 6.17
C PHE A 190 2.82 -14.65 7.20
N GLY A 191 3.90 -15.32 6.78
CA GLY A 191 5.07 -15.57 7.62
C GLY A 191 5.68 -14.28 8.16
N LEU A 192 5.95 -13.34 7.27
CA LEU A 192 6.50 -12.03 7.64
C LEU A 192 5.50 -11.22 8.48
N ALA A 193 4.21 -11.27 8.14
CA ALA A 193 3.19 -10.62 8.94
C ALA A 193 3.12 -11.18 10.37
N ALA A 194 3.29 -12.50 10.56
CA ALA A 194 3.28 -13.16 11.85
C ALA A 194 4.37 -12.65 12.82
N GLU A 195 5.39 -11.95 12.32
CA GLU A 195 6.42 -11.31 13.13
C GLU A 195 5.99 -9.96 13.73
N LEU A 196 4.88 -9.36 13.24
CA LEU A 196 4.37 -8.07 13.73
C LEU A 196 4.21 -8.02 15.26
N PRO A 197 3.63 -9.04 15.94
CA PRO A 197 3.49 -9.02 17.39
C PRO A 197 4.85 -8.98 18.08
N LEU A 198 5.84 -9.71 17.58
CA LEU A 198 7.16 -9.79 18.18
C LEU A 198 7.95 -8.49 17.97
N ILE A 199 7.91 -7.94 16.75
CA ILE A 199 8.64 -6.72 16.38
C ILE A 199 8.06 -5.52 17.12
N MET A 200 6.73 -5.31 17.06
CA MET A 200 6.11 -4.15 17.70
C MET A 200 6.26 -4.18 19.22
N SER A 201 6.07 -5.36 19.83
CA SER A 201 6.17 -5.51 21.28
C SER A 201 7.62 -5.42 21.75
N GLY A 202 8.57 -5.98 20.99
CA GLY A 202 10.00 -5.82 21.23
C GLY A 202 10.48 -4.37 21.13
N LEU A 203 10.07 -3.63 20.10
CA LEU A 203 10.41 -2.20 19.93
C LEU A 203 9.79 -1.32 21.01
N SER A 204 8.57 -1.64 21.43
CA SER A 204 7.90 -0.93 22.52
C SER A 204 8.54 -1.23 23.88
N TYR A 205 8.91 -2.49 24.12
CA TYR A 205 9.56 -2.91 25.36
C TYR A 205 10.99 -2.36 25.48
N SER A 206 11.74 -2.27 24.38
CA SER A 206 13.09 -1.72 24.37
C SER A 206 13.15 -0.19 24.56
N GLY A 207 12.02 0.50 24.38
CA GLY A 207 11.93 1.96 24.44
C GLY A 207 12.27 2.66 23.11
N ILE A 208 12.64 1.91 22.06
CA ILE A 208 13.00 2.47 20.74
C ILE A 208 11.79 3.16 20.11
N VAL A 209 10.60 2.57 20.24
CA VAL A 209 9.35 3.17 19.73
C VAL A 209 8.31 3.18 20.84
N LYS A 210 7.77 4.36 21.17
CA LYS A 210 6.69 4.47 22.15
C LYS A 210 5.42 3.78 21.65
N TYR A 211 4.70 3.07 22.53
CA TYR A 211 3.43 2.40 22.22
C TYR A 211 2.40 3.36 21.62
N GLU A 212 2.36 4.58 22.14
CA GLU A 212 1.49 5.67 21.69
C GLU A 212 1.71 5.98 20.22
N THR A 213 2.95 5.89 19.73
CA THR A 213 3.29 6.08 18.30
C THR A 213 2.58 5.07 17.42
N PHE A 214 2.59 3.79 17.80
CA PHE A 214 1.88 2.76 17.05
C PHE A 214 0.37 3.00 17.11
N ARG A 215 -0.17 3.34 18.28
CA ARG A 215 -1.60 3.62 18.45
C ARG A 215 -2.04 4.80 17.60
N ASP A 216 -1.30 5.91 17.61
CA ASP A 216 -1.70 7.16 16.96
C ASP A 216 -1.53 7.06 15.44
N LYS A 217 -0.52 6.30 14.96
CA LYS A 217 -0.25 6.07 13.54
C LYS A 217 -0.95 4.83 12.95
N TRP A 218 -1.97 4.28 13.60
CA TRP A 218 -2.69 3.08 13.15
C TRP A 218 -3.23 3.17 11.71
N ARG A 219 -3.67 4.36 11.29
CA ARG A 219 -4.19 4.60 9.93
C ARG A 219 -3.12 4.38 8.86
N TYR A 220 -1.88 4.78 9.15
CA TYR A 220 -0.74 4.57 8.26
C TYR A 220 -0.34 3.09 8.20
N ALA A 221 -0.46 2.38 9.32
CA ALA A 221 -0.22 0.94 9.34
C ALA A 221 -1.24 0.19 8.46
N ILE A 222 -2.54 0.52 8.57
CA ILE A 222 -3.57 -0.07 7.71
C ILE A 222 -3.30 0.27 6.24
N LEU A 223 -3.01 1.53 5.90
CA LEU A 223 -2.66 1.92 4.53
C LEU A 223 -1.47 1.10 4.01
N THR A 224 -0.43 0.95 4.82
CA THR A 224 0.76 0.17 4.47
C THR A 224 0.41 -1.30 4.24
N ILE A 225 -0.45 -1.90 5.07
CA ILE A 225 -0.97 -3.26 4.85
C ILE A 225 -1.66 -3.33 3.49
N PHE A 226 -2.59 -2.43 3.17
CA PHE A 226 -3.26 -2.46 1.86
C PHE A 226 -2.29 -2.27 0.68
N VAL A 227 -1.27 -1.41 0.82
CA VAL A 227 -0.23 -1.22 -0.21
C VAL A 227 0.59 -2.50 -0.41
N PHE A 228 1.05 -3.13 0.67
CA PHE A 228 1.72 -4.43 0.59
C PHE A 228 0.80 -5.51 0.02
N GLY A 229 -0.48 -5.48 0.38
CA GLY A 229 -1.49 -6.38 -0.14
C GLY A 229 -1.69 -6.25 -1.64
N ALA A 230 -1.54 -5.06 -2.22
CA ALA A 230 -1.60 -4.85 -3.68
C ALA A 230 -0.37 -5.39 -4.43
N VAL A 231 0.74 -5.61 -3.72
CA VAL A 231 1.98 -6.19 -4.27
C VAL A 231 2.01 -7.71 -4.05
N ALA A 232 1.65 -8.16 -2.86
CA ALA A 232 1.69 -9.57 -2.46
C ALA A 232 0.47 -10.36 -2.95
N SER A 233 -0.71 -9.76 -2.86
CA SER A 233 -1.91 -10.23 -3.54
C SER A 233 -2.01 -9.54 -4.89
N PRO A 234 -2.55 -10.22 -5.91
CA PRO A 234 -2.86 -9.58 -7.16
C PRO A 234 -3.82 -8.40 -6.96
N PRO A 235 -3.83 -7.42 -7.88
CA PRO A 235 -4.53 -6.15 -7.70
C PRO A 235 -6.04 -6.32 -7.95
N ASP A 236 -6.69 -7.14 -7.15
CA ASP A 236 -8.14 -7.26 -7.08
C ASP A 236 -8.64 -6.93 -5.67
N PRO A 237 -9.71 -6.12 -5.53
CA PRO A 237 -10.17 -5.65 -4.21
C PRO A 237 -10.57 -6.77 -3.25
N PHE A 238 -11.07 -7.90 -3.75
CA PHE A 238 -11.60 -8.97 -2.91
C PHE A 238 -10.47 -9.76 -2.25
N THR A 239 -9.50 -10.25 -3.01
CA THR A 239 -8.36 -10.97 -2.45
C THR A 239 -7.47 -10.04 -1.65
N GLN A 240 -7.32 -8.77 -2.04
CA GLN A 240 -6.58 -7.77 -1.27
C GLN A 240 -7.23 -7.52 0.09
N VAL A 241 -8.56 -7.35 0.16
CA VAL A 241 -9.28 -7.20 1.44
C VAL A 241 -9.22 -8.48 2.27
N MET A 242 -9.42 -9.63 1.65
CA MET A 242 -9.34 -10.93 2.31
C MET A 242 -7.96 -11.20 2.91
N TRP A 243 -6.89 -10.76 2.24
CA TRP A 243 -5.51 -10.79 2.73
C TRP A 243 -5.26 -9.76 3.83
N ALA A 244 -5.77 -8.54 3.67
CA ALA A 244 -5.53 -7.44 4.60
C ALA A 244 -6.24 -7.64 5.96
N ILE A 245 -7.44 -8.23 5.98
CA ILE A 245 -8.23 -8.43 7.21
C ILE A 245 -7.43 -9.18 8.31
N PRO A 246 -6.86 -10.37 8.06
CA PRO A 246 -6.05 -11.06 9.06
C PRO A 246 -4.86 -10.23 9.54
N LEU A 247 -4.22 -9.47 8.66
CA LEU A 247 -3.07 -8.63 9.01
C LEU A 247 -3.47 -7.43 9.87
N VAL A 248 -4.62 -6.80 9.59
CA VAL A 248 -5.17 -5.72 10.41
C VAL A 248 -5.53 -6.23 11.80
N ILE A 249 -6.12 -7.43 11.89
CA ILE A 249 -6.41 -8.10 13.16
C ILE A 249 -5.09 -8.36 13.91
N LEU A 250 -4.08 -8.87 13.21
CA LEU A 250 -2.78 -9.15 13.80
C LEU A 250 -2.07 -7.89 14.28
N TYR A 251 -2.17 -6.78 13.54
CA TYR A 251 -1.68 -5.48 13.96
C TYR A 251 -2.39 -4.99 15.22
N GLY A 252 -3.72 -5.09 15.29
CA GLY A 252 -4.49 -4.76 16.50
C GLY A 252 -4.09 -5.61 17.71
N PHE A 253 -3.87 -6.91 17.50
CA PHE A 253 -3.34 -7.82 18.51
C PHE A 253 -1.93 -7.41 18.97
N SER A 254 -1.05 -7.08 18.03
CA SER A 254 0.32 -6.62 18.27
C SER A 254 0.35 -5.33 19.09
N LEU A 255 -0.55 -4.39 18.78
CA LEU A 255 -0.74 -3.15 19.49
C LEU A 255 -1.14 -3.42 20.96
N TYR A 256 -2.14 -4.29 21.17
CA TYR A 256 -2.59 -4.66 22.50
C TYR A 256 -1.49 -5.37 23.32
N LEU A 257 -0.77 -6.31 22.72
CA LEU A 257 0.35 -7.01 23.35
C LEU A 257 1.45 -6.02 23.78
N SER A 258 1.76 -5.05 22.91
CA SER A 258 2.75 -4.01 23.20
C SER A 258 2.33 -3.16 24.41
N LYS A 259 1.05 -2.77 24.51
CA LYS A 259 0.50 -2.05 25.68
C LYS A 259 0.73 -2.82 26.97
N ILE A 260 0.41 -4.12 26.96
CA ILE A 260 0.58 -4.99 28.12
C ILE A 260 2.06 -5.03 28.52
N LEU A 261 2.97 -5.37 27.60
CA LEU A 261 4.39 -5.52 27.94
C LEU A 261 5.04 -4.22 28.44
N VAL A 262 4.70 -3.07 27.86
CA VAL A 262 5.22 -1.76 28.32
C VAL A 262 4.71 -1.44 29.72
N THR A 263 3.44 -1.70 30.00
CA THR A 263 2.86 -1.49 31.33
C THR A 263 3.50 -2.43 32.36
N ILE A 264 3.78 -3.68 31.96
CA ILE A 264 4.53 -4.64 32.77
C ILE A 264 5.93 -4.11 33.11
N LYS A 265 6.66 -3.60 32.11
CA LYS A 265 8.00 -3.02 32.31
C LYS A 265 7.97 -1.85 33.30
N ARG A 266 7.02 -0.91 33.15
CA ARG A 266 6.88 0.26 34.03
C ARG A 266 6.51 -0.13 35.47
N GLY A 267 5.74 -1.20 35.66
CA GLY A 267 5.27 -1.66 36.97
C GLY A 267 6.16 -2.70 37.67
N SER A 268 7.11 -3.32 36.96
CA SER A 268 7.94 -4.42 37.47
C SER A 268 8.85 -4.05 38.65
N SER A 269 9.13 -2.76 38.87
CA SER A 269 9.88 -2.30 40.05
C SER A 269 9.05 -2.30 41.33
N LYS A 270 7.72 -2.25 41.22
CA LYS A 270 6.78 -2.14 42.36
C LYS A 270 6.11 -3.48 42.72
N VAL A 271 6.05 -4.44 41.79
CA VAL A 271 5.36 -5.73 42.01
C VAL A 271 6.22 -6.90 41.51
N SER A 272 6.42 -7.90 42.37
CA SER A 272 7.17 -9.11 42.00
C SER A 272 6.28 -10.08 41.20
N ILE A 273 6.68 -10.37 39.96
CA ILE A 273 6.00 -11.27 39.01
C ILE A 273 5.66 -12.62 39.65
N ARG A 274 6.61 -13.20 40.41
CA ARG A 274 6.42 -14.49 41.10
C ARG A 274 5.28 -14.44 42.12
N LYS A 275 5.15 -13.35 42.88
CA LYS A 275 4.13 -13.24 43.93
C LYS A 275 2.73 -13.09 43.33
N SER A 276 2.57 -12.29 42.27
CA SER A 276 1.28 -12.15 41.59
C SER A 276 0.79 -13.45 40.94
N VAL A 277 1.71 -14.24 40.35
CA VAL A 277 1.38 -15.56 39.79
C VAL A 277 1.02 -16.55 40.91
N ALA A 278 1.76 -16.55 42.02
CA ALA A 278 1.49 -17.43 43.15
C ALA A 278 0.15 -17.12 43.84
N GLU A 279 -0.20 -15.84 44.02
CA GLU A 279 -1.46 -15.43 44.64
C GLU A 279 -2.69 -15.81 43.80
N ARG A 280 -2.54 -15.90 42.47
CA ARG A 280 -3.64 -16.19 41.54
C ARG A 280 -3.51 -17.54 40.85
N TRP A 281 -2.68 -18.45 41.36
CA TRP A 281 -2.41 -19.74 40.72
C TRP A 281 -3.69 -20.55 40.44
N ASN A 282 -4.65 -20.52 41.37
CA ASN A 282 -5.96 -21.16 41.22
C ASN A 282 -6.75 -20.64 40.01
N TYR A 283 -6.76 -19.32 39.78
CA TYR A 283 -7.47 -18.71 38.66
C TYR A 283 -6.75 -19.00 37.34
N LEU A 284 -5.42 -18.96 37.34
CA LEU A 284 -4.62 -19.26 36.15
C LEU A 284 -4.82 -20.71 35.69
N LEU A 285 -4.74 -21.65 36.64
CA LEU A 285 -4.91 -23.07 36.36
C LEU A 285 -6.38 -23.37 36.00
N GLY A 286 -7.34 -22.72 36.67
CA GLY A 286 -8.76 -22.80 36.33
C GLY A 286 -9.07 -22.35 34.90
N ILE A 287 -8.55 -21.19 34.46
CA ILE A 287 -8.73 -20.70 33.09
C ILE A 287 -8.08 -21.64 32.08
N ALA A 288 -6.86 -22.11 32.36
CA ALA A 288 -6.15 -23.05 31.49
C ALA A 288 -6.93 -24.36 31.31
N LEU A 289 -7.46 -24.92 32.40
CA LEU A 289 -8.27 -26.14 32.38
C LEU A 289 -9.62 -25.94 31.71
N ILE A 290 -10.28 -24.79 31.90
CA ILE A 290 -11.53 -24.49 31.21
C ILE A 290 -11.29 -24.34 29.71
N ALA A 291 -10.26 -23.58 29.30
CA ALA A 291 -9.95 -23.37 27.88
C ALA A 291 -9.50 -24.68 27.21
N GLY A 292 -8.58 -25.42 27.82
CA GLY A 292 -8.13 -26.72 27.32
C GLY A 292 -9.25 -27.77 27.34
N GLY A 293 -10.03 -27.83 28.42
CA GLY A 293 -11.17 -28.74 28.56
C GLY A 293 -12.30 -28.43 27.58
N ALA A 294 -12.64 -27.16 27.36
CA ALA A 294 -13.61 -26.74 26.35
C ALA A 294 -13.13 -27.11 24.94
N THR A 295 -11.85 -26.91 24.65
CA THR A 295 -11.23 -27.30 23.37
C THR A 295 -11.27 -28.83 23.19
N TYR A 296 -10.92 -29.59 24.23
CA TYR A 296 -11.00 -31.04 24.24
C TYR A 296 -12.43 -31.53 24.00
N LEU A 297 -13.42 -30.94 24.69
CA LEU A 297 -14.84 -31.26 24.53
C LEU A 297 -15.34 -30.90 23.13
N PHE A 298 -14.92 -29.75 22.58
CA PHE A 298 -15.29 -29.31 21.24
C PHE A 298 -14.85 -30.32 20.18
N PHE A 299 -13.60 -30.79 20.22
CA PHE A 299 -13.10 -31.76 19.24
C PHE A 299 -13.52 -33.21 19.53
N SER A 300 -13.82 -33.57 20.78
CA SER A 300 -14.25 -34.94 21.15
C SER A 300 -15.75 -35.19 20.94
N ARG A 301 -16.64 -34.23 21.28
CA ARG A 301 -18.11 -34.40 21.26
C ARG A 301 -18.81 -33.90 19.99
N ALA A 302 -18.08 -33.75 18.90
CA ALA A 302 -18.58 -33.37 17.56
C ALA A 302 -18.82 -31.87 17.32
N GLY A 303 -18.11 -30.97 18.01
CA GLY A 303 -18.14 -29.52 17.75
C GLY A 303 -17.76 -29.15 16.30
N VAL A 304 -16.76 -29.81 15.72
CA VAL A 304 -16.40 -29.64 14.29
C VAL A 304 -17.55 -30.07 13.37
N SER A 305 -18.22 -31.19 13.69
CA SER A 305 -19.39 -31.65 12.93
C SER A 305 -20.55 -30.66 13.05
N TYR A 306 -20.78 -30.08 14.24
CA TYR A 306 -21.78 -29.05 14.45
C TYR A 306 -21.47 -27.77 13.67
N VAL A 307 -20.21 -27.31 13.66
CA VAL A 307 -19.79 -26.17 12.84
C VAL A 307 -20.00 -26.44 11.36
N ASN A 308 -19.62 -27.63 10.87
CA ASN A 308 -19.77 -28.03 9.47
C ASN A 308 -21.23 -28.23 9.04
N SER A 309 -22.11 -28.71 9.93
CA SER A 309 -23.49 -29.08 9.59
C SER A 309 -24.55 -28.03 9.94
N GLN A 310 -24.29 -27.14 10.92
CA GLN A 310 -25.28 -26.17 11.40
C GLN A 310 -24.82 -24.72 11.22
N LEU A 311 -23.54 -24.44 11.48
CA LEU A 311 -23.01 -23.08 11.55
C LEU A 311 -22.51 -22.57 10.18
N LEU A 312 -21.77 -23.39 9.46
CA LEU A 312 -21.32 -23.12 8.09
C LEU A 312 -22.50 -23.02 7.10
N PRO A 313 -23.56 -23.85 7.18
CA PRO A 313 -24.74 -23.69 6.33
C PRO A 313 -25.55 -22.42 6.60
N ALA A 314 -25.50 -21.88 7.82
CA ALA A 314 -26.17 -20.62 8.18
C ALA A 314 -25.50 -19.37 7.56
N LEU A 315 -24.26 -19.48 7.08
CA LEU A 315 -23.59 -18.40 6.36
C LEU A 315 -24.14 -18.26 4.92
N PRO A 316 -24.23 -17.02 4.39
CA PRO A 316 -24.62 -16.79 3.00
C PRO A 316 -23.78 -17.62 2.05
N ALA A 317 -24.41 -18.26 1.05
CA ALA A 317 -23.74 -19.17 0.10
C ALA A 317 -22.54 -18.55 -0.65
N GLY A 318 -22.48 -17.22 -0.71
CA GLY A 318 -21.34 -16.44 -1.23
C GLY A 318 -20.06 -16.58 -0.42
N PHE A 319 -20.17 -16.66 0.91
CA PHE A 319 -19.05 -16.58 1.86
C PHE A 319 -18.81 -17.85 2.65
N ARG A 320 -19.53 -18.95 2.34
CA ARG A 320 -19.41 -20.22 3.05
C ARG A 320 -18.01 -20.82 2.81
N PRO A 321 -17.14 -20.90 3.84
CA PRO A 321 -15.87 -21.61 3.74
C PRO A 321 -16.07 -23.09 3.44
N ALA A 322 -15.02 -23.76 2.95
CA ALA A 322 -14.95 -25.21 2.93
C ALA A 322 -15.16 -25.77 4.35
N ALA A 323 -15.79 -26.95 4.43
CA ALA A 323 -15.96 -27.64 5.71
C ALA A 323 -14.58 -27.86 6.35
N PHE A 324 -14.49 -27.60 7.66
CA PHE A 324 -13.24 -27.83 8.38
C PHE A 324 -12.94 -29.33 8.38
N SER A 325 -11.75 -29.70 7.91
CA SER A 325 -11.29 -31.09 7.98
C SER A 325 -11.18 -31.55 9.44
N PRO A 326 -11.45 -32.83 9.71
CA PRO A 326 -11.17 -33.43 11.01
C PRO A 326 -9.71 -33.20 11.43
N ILE A 327 -9.49 -32.98 12.73
CA ILE A 327 -8.16 -32.62 13.27
C ILE A 327 -7.09 -33.72 13.04
N GLU A 328 -7.55 -34.95 12.83
CA GLU A 328 -6.73 -36.14 12.55
C GLU A 328 -6.08 -36.10 11.16
N GLU A 329 -6.81 -35.65 10.14
CA GLU A 329 -6.27 -35.41 8.79
C GLU A 329 -5.37 -34.18 8.76
N ALA A 330 -5.72 -33.13 9.52
CA ALA A 330 -4.97 -31.89 9.54
C ALA A 330 -3.56 -32.02 10.16
N LEU A 331 -3.40 -32.88 11.17
CA LEU A 331 -2.12 -33.08 11.88
C LEU A 331 -1.41 -34.39 11.49
N GLY A 332 -2.04 -35.27 10.71
CA GLY A 332 -1.48 -36.58 10.37
C GLY A 332 -1.22 -37.48 11.59
N MET A 333 -1.97 -37.27 12.67
CA MET A 333 -1.78 -37.94 13.96
C MET A 333 -3.07 -38.66 14.40
N PRO A 334 -2.96 -39.71 15.23
CA PRO A 334 -4.13 -40.35 15.82
C PRO A 334 -5.05 -39.34 16.52
N ARG A 335 -6.37 -39.46 16.31
CA ARG A 335 -7.37 -38.50 16.81
C ARG A 335 -7.20 -38.13 18.28
N GLY A 336 -6.96 -39.11 19.14
CA GLY A 336 -6.80 -38.88 20.58
C GLY A 336 -5.58 -38.04 20.93
N THR A 337 -4.45 -38.25 20.25
CA THR A 337 -3.21 -37.49 20.50
C THR A 337 -3.29 -36.09 19.90
N ALA A 338 -3.89 -35.94 18.72
CA ALA A 338 -4.10 -34.64 18.07
C ALA A 338 -4.99 -33.71 18.91
N ILE A 339 -6.12 -34.23 19.43
CA ILE A 339 -7.03 -33.46 20.29
C ILE A 339 -6.35 -33.05 21.60
N LEU A 340 -5.61 -33.97 22.24
CA LEU A 340 -4.87 -33.67 23.47
C LEU A 340 -3.79 -32.61 23.26
N LEU A 341 -3.06 -32.68 22.14
CA LEU A 341 -2.04 -31.70 21.79
C LEU A 341 -2.63 -30.31 21.61
N VAL A 342 -3.71 -30.19 20.83
CA VAL A 342 -4.37 -28.90 20.57
C VAL A 342 -5.01 -28.36 21.84
N ALA A 343 -5.71 -29.19 22.61
CA ALA A 343 -6.28 -28.78 23.89
C ALA A 343 -5.21 -28.34 24.89
N GLY A 344 -4.08 -29.05 24.96
CA GLY A 344 -2.94 -28.70 25.80
C GLY A 344 -2.29 -27.38 25.37
N ALA A 345 -2.10 -27.18 24.06
CA ALA A 345 -1.56 -25.94 23.51
C ALA A 345 -2.47 -24.74 23.80
N VAL A 346 -3.78 -24.87 23.56
CA VAL A 346 -4.78 -23.81 23.86
C VAL A 346 -4.84 -23.54 25.36
N GLY A 347 -4.80 -24.57 26.20
CA GLY A 347 -4.74 -24.41 27.66
C GLY A 347 -3.49 -23.67 28.12
N LEU A 348 -2.33 -23.96 27.53
CA LEU A 348 -1.07 -23.28 27.83
C LEU A 348 -1.08 -21.82 27.37
N VAL A 349 -1.61 -21.53 26.16
CA VAL A 349 -1.80 -20.16 25.68
C VAL A 349 -2.74 -19.39 26.61
N ALA A 350 -3.87 -19.98 26.99
CA ALA A 350 -4.82 -19.38 27.92
C ALA A 350 -4.19 -19.10 29.30
N LEU A 351 -3.32 -19.99 29.79
CA LEU A 351 -2.55 -19.78 31.02
C LEU A 351 -1.62 -18.57 30.89
N VAL A 352 -0.86 -18.46 29.80
CA VAL A 352 0.05 -17.34 29.55
C VAL A 352 -0.72 -16.02 29.42
N VAL A 353 -1.81 -16.01 28.65
CA VAL A 353 -2.67 -14.83 28.49
C VAL A 353 -3.30 -14.41 29.82
N ALA A 354 -3.82 -15.36 30.61
CA ALA A 354 -4.37 -15.07 31.92
C ALA A 354 -3.29 -14.54 32.88
N ALA A 355 -2.08 -15.11 32.84
CA ALA A 355 -0.96 -14.64 33.65
C ALA A 355 -0.57 -13.20 33.29
N LEU A 356 -0.46 -12.90 31.99
CA LEU A 356 -0.20 -11.54 31.50
C LEU A 356 -1.32 -10.58 31.87
N TYR A 357 -2.58 -10.98 31.75
CA TYR A 357 -3.74 -10.16 32.08
C TYR A 357 -3.81 -9.83 33.57
N TYR A 358 -3.72 -10.84 34.45
CA TYR A 358 -3.77 -10.58 35.90
C TYR A 358 -2.55 -9.81 36.40
N LEU A 359 -1.41 -9.97 35.75
CA LEU A 359 -0.23 -9.18 36.04
C LEU A 359 -0.39 -7.74 35.54
N PHE A 360 -1.01 -7.53 34.39
CA PHE A 360 -1.37 -6.19 33.92
C PHE A 360 -2.36 -5.49 34.88
N VAL A 361 -3.44 -6.18 35.27
CA VAL A 361 -4.45 -5.65 36.20
C VAL A 361 -3.85 -5.34 37.57
N SER A 362 -2.96 -6.18 38.09
CA SER A 362 -2.30 -5.91 39.38
C SER A 362 -1.38 -4.69 39.29
N LEU A 363 -0.74 -4.47 38.15
CA LEU A 363 0.12 -3.30 37.94
C LEU A 363 -0.68 -2.02 37.75
N GLU A 364 -1.78 -2.06 36.99
CA GLU A 364 -2.65 -0.90 36.79
C GLU A 364 -3.34 -0.48 38.09
N ALA A 365 -3.81 -1.43 38.89
CA ALA A 365 -4.36 -1.17 40.22
C ALA A 365 -3.33 -0.51 41.15
N ASN A 366 -2.08 -0.98 41.14
CA ASN A 366 -1.00 -0.39 41.94
C ASN A 366 -0.50 0.95 41.38
N ALA A 367 -0.57 1.17 40.07
CA ALA A 367 -0.28 2.44 39.42
C ALA A 367 -1.33 3.50 39.81
N ALA A 368 -2.61 3.14 39.81
CA ALA A 368 -3.71 4.02 40.25
C ALA A 368 -3.58 4.42 41.72
N VAL A 369 -3.17 3.50 42.60
CA VAL A 369 -2.91 3.79 44.03
C VAL A 369 -1.66 4.66 44.21
N GLY A 370 -0.64 4.50 43.36
CA GLY A 370 0.56 5.34 43.37
C GLY A 370 0.29 6.79 42.94
N GLN A 371 -0.62 6.98 41.98
CA GLN A 371 -1.04 8.31 41.49
C GLN A 371 -1.89 9.08 42.51
N GLN A 372 -2.50 8.38 43.48
CA GLN A 372 -3.14 9.02 44.65
C GLN A 372 -2.16 9.41 45.75
N ARG A 373 -0.91 8.92 45.73
CA ARG A 373 0.13 9.25 46.73
C ARG A 373 1.17 10.26 46.23
N GLY A 374 1.34 10.37 44.91
CA GLY A 374 2.07 11.48 44.28
C GLY A 374 1.08 12.30 43.48
N GLY A 375 0.61 13.42 44.06
CA GLY A 375 -0.16 14.41 43.34
C GLY A 375 0.63 15.02 42.18
N ALA A 376 -0.04 15.82 41.35
CA ALA A 376 0.62 16.62 40.32
C ALA A 376 1.82 17.41 40.90
N PRO A 377 2.89 17.68 40.14
CA PRO A 377 4.08 18.40 40.64
C PRO A 377 3.75 19.70 41.39
N ALA A 378 2.72 20.44 40.95
CA ALA A 378 2.23 21.67 41.57
C ALA A 378 1.29 21.49 42.79
N ALA A 379 0.92 20.25 43.14
CA ALA A 379 -0.03 19.94 44.22
C ALA A 379 0.67 19.33 45.45
N ILE A 380 1.90 19.75 45.73
CA ILE A 380 2.66 19.32 46.91
C ILE A 380 2.31 20.26 48.07
N ASP A 381 1.73 19.71 49.13
CA ASP A 381 1.39 20.45 50.35
C ASP A 381 2.65 20.74 51.17
N ILE A 382 3.10 22.00 51.13
CA ILE A 382 4.32 22.50 51.80
C ILE A 382 4.21 22.39 53.32
N GLU A 383 2.99 22.41 53.86
CA GLU A 383 2.75 22.33 55.30
C GLU A 383 3.18 20.96 55.86
N GLN A 384 3.09 19.90 55.05
CA GLN A 384 3.44 18.53 55.45
C GLN A 384 4.92 18.15 55.23
N LEU A 385 5.69 19.00 54.56
CA LEU A 385 7.12 18.75 54.29
C LEU A 385 8.02 19.15 55.47
N ASP A 386 9.16 18.48 55.62
CA ASP A 386 10.26 18.91 56.49
C ASP A 386 11.23 19.86 55.73
N ALA A 387 12.19 20.47 56.43
CA ALA A 387 13.12 21.43 55.80
C ALA A 387 13.92 20.85 54.62
N ALA A 388 14.22 19.54 54.65
CA ALA A 388 14.88 18.86 53.54
C ALA A 388 13.93 18.62 52.35
N GLY A 389 12.66 18.28 52.64
CA GLY A 389 11.60 18.13 51.66
C GLY A 389 11.26 19.42 50.93
N VAL A 390 11.21 20.56 51.63
CA VAL A 390 11.01 21.89 51.02
C VAL A 390 12.13 22.22 50.02
N ARG A 391 13.40 21.94 50.36
CA ARG A 391 14.54 22.17 49.46
C ARG A 391 14.55 21.26 48.23
N ALA A 392 13.96 20.07 48.33
CA ALA A 392 13.89 19.10 47.24
C ALA A 392 12.64 19.23 46.37
N ALA A 393 11.71 20.13 46.73
CA ALA A 393 10.47 20.33 46.00
C ALA A 393 10.72 21.04 44.64
N PRO A 394 9.97 20.68 43.58
CA PRO A 394 10.08 21.30 42.26
C PRO A 394 9.86 22.83 42.31
N PRO A 395 10.53 23.63 41.45
CA PRO A 395 10.39 25.08 41.43
C PRO A 395 8.96 25.55 41.16
N GLU A 396 8.21 24.79 40.36
CA GLU A 396 6.80 25.04 39.96
C GLU A 396 5.85 25.25 41.16
N VAL A 397 6.18 24.70 42.33
CA VAL A 397 5.38 24.87 43.57
C VAL A 397 5.55 26.27 44.18
N PHE A 398 6.69 26.92 43.93
CA PHE A 398 7.04 28.22 44.50
C PHE A 398 6.81 29.37 43.52
N THR A 399 6.86 29.12 42.21
CA THR A 399 6.52 30.11 41.17
C THR A 399 5.05 30.51 41.20
N ASP A 400 4.15 29.57 41.53
CA ASP A 400 2.71 29.83 41.59
C ASP A 400 2.25 30.47 42.93
N MET A 401 3.17 30.67 43.88
CA MET A 401 2.88 31.17 45.23
C MET A 401 2.97 32.70 45.30
N ASP A 402 2.07 33.35 46.05
CA ASP A 402 2.16 34.78 46.34
C ASP A 402 3.08 35.06 47.54
N GLU A 403 3.67 36.26 47.63
CA GLU A 403 4.53 36.67 48.76
C GLU A 403 3.78 36.57 50.10
N GLY A 404 2.48 36.86 50.10
CA GLY A 404 1.62 36.68 51.27
C GLY A 404 1.49 35.22 51.72
N GLU A 405 1.44 34.29 50.77
CA GLU A 405 1.28 32.86 51.04
C GLU A 405 2.60 32.23 51.52
N SER A 406 3.75 32.66 50.99
CA SER A 406 5.07 32.24 51.47
C SER A 406 5.32 32.70 52.92
N LEU A 407 4.91 33.94 53.25
CA LEU A 407 4.95 34.49 54.61
C LEU A 407 4.07 33.71 55.60
N ASP A 408 2.88 33.31 55.17
CA ASP A 408 1.95 32.53 56.01
C ASP A 408 2.49 31.12 56.30
N TYR A 409 3.06 30.44 55.29
CA TYR A 409 3.72 29.14 55.49
C TYR A 409 4.98 29.23 56.36
N ALA A 410 5.78 30.29 56.19
CA ALA A 410 6.94 30.53 57.04
C ALA A 410 6.53 30.85 58.48
N ARG A 411 5.45 31.62 58.68
CA ARG A 411 4.89 31.89 60.02
C ARG A 411 4.38 30.60 60.67
N ALA A 412 3.65 29.76 59.95
CA ALA A 412 3.18 28.46 60.45
C ALA A 412 4.34 27.54 60.85
N ALA A 413 5.43 27.52 60.06
CA ALA A 413 6.64 26.77 60.40
C ALA A 413 7.34 27.31 61.65
N MET A 414 7.35 28.64 61.85
CA MET A 414 7.88 29.28 63.06
C MET A 414 7.01 29.00 64.30
N GLU A 415 5.68 28.98 64.16
CA GLU A 415 4.75 28.59 65.23
C GLU A 415 4.90 27.12 65.64
N ALA A 416 5.33 26.27 64.69
CA ALA A 416 5.63 24.87 64.92
C ALA A 416 7.08 24.59 65.43
N ASP A 417 7.84 25.63 65.79
CA ASP A 417 9.25 25.56 66.26
C ASP A 417 10.22 24.94 65.22
N GLN A 418 9.99 25.21 63.93
CA GLN A 418 10.81 24.72 62.80
C GLN A 418 11.48 25.86 62.01
N PRO A 419 12.49 26.55 62.56
CA PRO A 419 13.12 27.70 61.91
C PRO A 419 13.84 27.36 60.61
N GLU A 420 14.41 26.16 60.50
CA GLU A 420 15.09 25.71 59.27
C GLU A 420 14.12 25.51 58.10
N LYS A 421 12.86 25.16 58.39
CA LYS A 421 11.81 25.01 57.38
C LYS A 421 11.34 26.38 56.88
N ALA A 422 11.13 27.32 57.80
CA ALA A 422 10.76 28.69 57.46
C ALA A 422 11.81 29.36 56.55
N GLN A 423 13.10 29.17 56.85
CA GLN A 423 14.18 29.67 56.01
C GLN A 423 14.22 28.99 54.64
N ALA A 424 14.06 27.67 54.58
CA ALA A 424 14.03 26.94 53.31
C ALA A 424 12.86 27.34 52.38
N ILE A 425 11.73 27.77 52.94
CA ILE A 425 10.59 28.28 52.16
C ILE A 425 10.95 29.61 51.48
N PHE A 426 11.55 30.54 52.21
CA PHE A 426 11.99 31.83 51.65
C PHE A 426 13.10 31.66 50.61
N ASP A 427 14.13 30.86 50.92
CA ASP A 427 15.24 30.63 50.00
C ASP A 427 14.76 30.09 48.63
N ARG A 428 13.75 29.20 48.63
CA ARG A 428 13.18 28.62 47.41
C ARG A 428 12.19 29.53 46.69
N PHE A 429 11.43 30.33 47.43
CA PHE A 429 10.54 31.35 46.87
C PHE A 429 11.34 32.45 46.14
N ASP A 430 12.42 32.92 46.77
CA ASP A 430 13.30 33.94 46.17
C ASP A 430 14.03 33.39 44.93
N GLU A 431 14.50 32.14 44.97
CA GLU A 431 15.15 31.48 43.83
C GLU A 431 14.20 31.32 42.63
N ALA A 432 12.93 30.96 42.88
CA ALA A 432 11.94 30.76 41.84
C ALA A 432 11.51 32.08 41.16
N ASN A 433 11.37 33.17 41.93
CA ASN A 433 10.98 34.48 41.39
C ASN A 433 12.14 35.26 40.76
N ALA A 434 13.38 35.00 41.18
CA ALA A 434 14.56 35.59 40.54
C ALA A 434 14.74 35.12 39.07
N GLU A 435 14.38 33.86 38.77
CA GLU A 435 14.42 33.33 37.40
C GLU A 435 13.39 34.01 36.47
N GLU A 436 12.21 34.38 36.98
CA GLU A 436 11.20 35.14 36.21
C GLU A 436 11.61 36.61 35.98
N GLU A 437 12.25 37.26 36.96
CA GLU A 437 12.77 38.62 36.80
C GLU A 437 13.90 38.67 35.75
N GLU A 438 14.79 37.67 35.71
CA GLU A 438 15.83 37.57 34.68
C GLU A 438 15.26 37.30 33.28
N GLU A 439 14.20 36.49 33.15
CA GLU A 439 13.50 36.28 31.87
C GLU A 439 12.71 37.52 31.41
N ALA A 440 12.14 38.29 32.34
CA ALA A 440 11.46 39.55 32.04
C ALA A 440 12.44 40.66 31.59
N GLU A 441 13.61 40.78 32.23
CA GLU A 441 14.67 41.71 31.79
C GLU A 441 15.30 41.31 30.44
N ALA A 442 15.37 40.00 30.15
CA ALA A 442 15.78 39.50 28.84
C ALA A 442 14.75 39.80 27.73
N ALA A 443 13.46 39.88 28.07
CA ALA A 443 12.40 40.26 27.14
C ALA A 443 12.34 41.78 26.89
N GLU A 444 12.64 42.63 27.88
CA GLU A 444 12.67 44.10 27.72
C GLU A 444 13.92 44.62 26.98
N SER A 445 15.00 43.84 26.93
CA SER A 445 16.26 44.24 26.27
C SER A 445 16.33 43.92 24.76
N ASN A 446 15.25 43.38 24.17
CA ASN A 446 15.19 43.07 22.75
C ASN A 446 14.64 44.24 21.90
N PRO A 447 15.42 44.87 20.99
CA PRO A 447 15.00 46.09 20.28
C PRO A 447 13.89 45.89 19.22
N GLU A 448 13.47 44.66 18.94
CA GLU A 448 12.62 44.34 17.78
C GLU A 448 11.09 44.48 18.02
N VAL A 449 10.64 44.99 19.18
CA VAL A 449 9.20 45.22 19.47
C VAL A 449 8.81 46.70 19.46
N ARG A 450 9.54 47.54 18.71
CA ARG A 450 9.12 48.93 18.45
C ARG A 450 9.18 49.25 16.96
N GLU A 451 8.27 48.68 16.17
CA GLU A 451 7.88 49.27 14.89
C GLU A 451 6.62 48.58 14.31
N ALA A 452 5.45 49.12 14.65
CA ALA A 452 4.23 48.94 13.88
C ALA A 452 3.29 50.11 14.12
N GLU A 453 3.61 51.29 13.55
CA GLU A 453 2.63 52.26 13.04
C GLU A 453 3.34 53.46 12.40
N GLY A 454 3.06 53.70 11.10
CA GLY A 454 3.21 55.02 10.47
C GLY A 454 4.36 55.21 9.47
N ALA A 455 4.10 54.99 8.18
CA ALA A 455 4.77 55.68 7.07
C ALA A 455 4.41 57.19 7.09
N PRO A 456 5.13 58.17 6.46
CA PRO A 456 5.70 58.05 5.10
C PRO A 456 6.94 58.95 4.70
N LEU A 457 7.39 58.75 3.44
CA LEU A 457 7.99 59.70 2.46
C LEU A 457 9.48 60.19 2.51
N ALA A 458 10.14 59.96 1.35
CA ALA A 458 10.93 60.89 0.50
C ALA A 458 12.49 60.97 0.57
N GLU A 459 13.07 60.81 -0.64
CA GLU A 459 14.20 61.49 -1.34
C GLU A 459 15.62 61.62 -0.72
N ASP A 460 16.63 61.06 -1.42
CA ASP A 460 17.70 61.76 -2.18
C ASP A 460 18.70 60.71 -2.76
N VAL A 461 18.92 60.58 -4.08
CA VAL A 461 19.80 61.32 -5.03
C VAL A 461 21.30 60.90 -5.00
N ALA A 462 21.81 60.68 -6.23
CA ALA A 462 23.21 60.72 -6.72
C ALA A 462 24.11 59.48 -6.48
N GLN A 463 24.98 59.03 -7.39
CA GLN A 463 25.44 59.51 -8.71
C GLN A 463 26.26 58.39 -9.39
N GLN A 464 26.20 58.31 -10.72
CA GLN A 464 27.17 57.58 -11.56
C GLN A 464 28.54 58.30 -11.55
N PRO A 465 29.61 57.65 -12.06
CA PRO A 465 29.94 57.94 -13.46
C PRO A 465 30.34 56.72 -14.31
N SER A 466 30.00 56.90 -15.58
CA SER A 466 30.36 56.21 -16.82
C SER A 466 31.86 56.01 -17.09
N GLN A 467 32.19 54.99 -17.89
CA GLN A 467 33.12 55.14 -19.02
C GLN A 467 32.84 54.07 -20.10
N GLU A 468 32.63 54.57 -21.32
CA GLU A 468 32.47 53.81 -22.56
C GLU A 468 33.83 53.60 -23.29
N ALA A 469 33.77 52.64 -24.21
CA ALA A 469 34.48 52.52 -25.49
C ALA A 469 35.79 51.72 -25.55
N GLN A 470 35.74 50.58 -26.26
CA GLN A 470 36.39 50.44 -27.57
C GLN A 470 35.93 49.16 -28.30
N GLU A 471 35.44 49.34 -29.52
CA GLU A 471 35.27 48.30 -30.55
C GLU A 471 36.61 48.02 -31.24
N GLU A 472 36.87 46.75 -31.59
CA GLU A 472 37.20 46.30 -32.96
C GLU A 472 37.46 44.78 -32.96
N GLY A 473 36.84 44.02 -33.88
CA GLY A 473 37.29 42.66 -34.16
C GLY A 473 36.31 41.67 -34.81
N ASN A 474 36.46 41.52 -36.13
CA ASN A 474 36.29 40.29 -36.93
C ASN A 474 34.89 39.83 -37.42
N VAL A 475 34.70 40.02 -38.73
CA VAL A 475 33.54 39.63 -39.56
C VAL A 475 33.38 38.11 -39.74
N LEU A 476 34.36 37.30 -39.33
CA LEU A 476 34.31 35.83 -39.41
C LEU A 476 33.46 35.15 -38.32
N GLN A 477 33.05 35.87 -37.27
CA GLN A 477 32.24 35.32 -36.18
C GLN A 477 30.73 35.26 -36.50
N ARG A 478 30.26 36.01 -37.52
CA ARG A 478 28.83 36.04 -37.92
C ARG A 478 28.36 34.74 -38.59
N THR A 479 29.23 34.00 -39.25
CA THR A 479 28.84 32.75 -39.92
C THR A 479 28.79 31.57 -38.95
N ALA A 480 29.58 31.61 -37.87
CA ALA A 480 29.51 30.60 -36.80
C ALA A 480 28.31 30.84 -35.86
N ALA A 481 27.98 32.11 -35.57
CA ALA A 481 26.81 32.47 -34.75
C ALA A 481 25.46 32.15 -35.42
N GLY A 482 25.40 32.18 -36.76
CA GLY A 482 24.17 31.85 -37.50
C GLY A 482 23.77 30.36 -37.46
N MET A 483 24.70 29.44 -37.21
CA MET A 483 24.42 28.01 -37.10
C MET A 483 24.09 27.56 -35.67
N THR A 484 24.45 28.36 -34.66
CA THR A 484 24.06 28.13 -33.27
C THR A 484 22.72 28.76 -32.92
N ASN A 485 22.35 29.90 -33.53
CA ASN A 485 21.04 30.54 -33.31
C ASN A 485 19.85 29.68 -33.76
N ALA A 486 20.00 28.81 -34.76
CA ALA A 486 18.92 27.90 -35.17
C ALA A 486 18.59 26.80 -34.13
N PHE A 487 19.44 26.62 -33.12
CA PHE A 487 19.23 25.71 -31.98
C PHE A 487 19.16 26.45 -30.63
N THR A 488 19.16 27.78 -30.64
CA THR A 488 19.08 28.61 -29.42
C THR A 488 18.07 29.76 -29.50
N GLU A 489 17.39 29.96 -30.63
CA GLU A 489 16.15 30.77 -30.73
C GLU A 489 14.91 29.89 -30.61
N ASP A 490 14.78 29.32 -29.42
CA ASP A 490 13.56 29.25 -28.62
C ASP A 490 14.11 29.04 -27.20
N GLU A 491 14.58 30.13 -26.57
CA GLU A 491 14.84 30.13 -25.13
C GLU A 491 13.50 29.87 -24.43
N THR A 492 13.11 28.60 -24.29
CA THR A 492 12.20 28.19 -23.22
C THR A 492 12.96 28.45 -21.93
N THR A 493 12.68 29.59 -21.32
CA THR A 493 13.25 29.95 -20.02
C THR A 493 12.85 28.89 -19.00
N GLU A 494 13.64 28.70 -17.94
CA GLU A 494 13.27 27.78 -16.84
C GLU A 494 11.89 28.16 -16.23
N ASP A 495 11.49 29.43 -16.39
CA ASP A 495 10.17 29.99 -16.12
C ASP A 495 9.06 29.47 -17.06
N ASP A 496 9.35 29.19 -18.34
CA ASP A 496 8.37 28.58 -19.28
C ASP A 496 8.10 27.11 -18.96
N ILE A 497 9.11 26.37 -18.49
CA ILE A 497 8.93 24.97 -18.04
C ILE A 497 8.15 24.94 -16.71
N GLY A 498 8.38 25.92 -15.82
CA GLY A 498 7.60 26.11 -14.59
C GLY A 498 6.15 26.54 -14.85
N GLY A 499 5.90 27.37 -15.88
CA GLY A 499 4.57 27.87 -16.25
C GLY A 499 3.55 26.75 -16.49
N TYR A 500 3.94 25.70 -17.21
CA TYR A 500 3.06 24.55 -17.45
C TYR A 500 2.67 23.85 -16.15
N TYR A 501 3.57 23.73 -15.17
CA TYR A 501 3.24 23.16 -13.87
C TYR A 501 2.16 23.98 -13.15
N TYR A 502 2.26 25.30 -13.17
CA TYR A 502 1.23 26.20 -12.60
C TYR A 502 -0.09 26.10 -13.36
N ASP A 503 -0.06 25.99 -14.68
CA ASP A 503 -1.26 25.80 -15.51
C ASP A 503 -1.95 24.46 -15.22
N PHE A 504 -1.18 23.37 -15.12
CA PHE A 504 -1.70 22.05 -14.73
C PHE A 504 -2.25 22.04 -13.30
N ALA A 505 -1.52 22.63 -12.35
CA ALA A 505 -1.96 22.73 -10.95
C ALA A 505 -3.27 23.52 -10.83
N PHE A 506 -3.40 24.64 -11.57
CA PHE A 506 -4.62 25.44 -11.62
C PHE A 506 -5.80 24.66 -12.21
N ILE A 507 -5.58 23.90 -13.30
CA ILE A 507 -6.60 23.03 -13.88
C ILE A 507 -7.03 21.95 -12.87
N LEU A 508 -6.09 21.31 -12.19
CA LEU A 508 -6.39 20.30 -11.16
C LEU A 508 -7.15 20.90 -9.99
N GLN A 509 -6.80 22.10 -9.54
CA GLN A 509 -7.51 22.81 -8.47
C GLN A 509 -8.96 23.12 -8.86
N SER A 510 -9.24 23.43 -10.13
CA SER A 510 -10.61 23.62 -10.61
C SER A 510 -11.45 22.33 -10.50
N LEU A 511 -10.82 21.17 -10.73
CA LEU A 511 -11.44 19.85 -10.65
C LEU A 511 -11.69 19.40 -9.21
N THR A 512 -10.86 19.79 -8.23
CA THR A 512 -11.04 19.38 -6.83
C THR A 512 -12.43 19.75 -6.29
N SER A 513 -12.94 20.93 -6.64
CA SER A 513 -14.27 21.40 -6.25
C SER A 513 -15.43 20.56 -6.80
N LYS A 514 -15.20 19.82 -7.89
CA LYS A 514 -16.19 18.94 -8.57
C LYS A 514 -15.82 17.47 -8.50
N PHE A 515 -14.72 17.15 -7.82
CA PHE A 515 -14.13 15.82 -7.78
C PHE A 515 -15.11 14.78 -7.24
N PHE A 516 -15.93 15.14 -6.25
CA PHE A 516 -16.97 14.26 -5.72
C PHE A 516 -17.96 13.77 -6.79
N ARG A 517 -18.32 14.60 -7.79
CA ARG A 517 -19.23 14.20 -8.88
C ARG A 517 -18.52 13.30 -9.88
N ILE A 518 -17.28 13.66 -10.24
CA ILE A 518 -16.43 12.90 -11.17
C ILE A 518 -16.19 11.49 -10.62
N VAL A 519 -15.72 11.41 -9.37
CA VAL A 519 -15.49 10.14 -8.67
C VAL A 519 -16.80 9.40 -8.40
N GLY A 520 -17.89 10.10 -8.05
CA GLY A 520 -19.19 9.48 -7.86
C GLY A 520 -19.69 8.74 -9.10
N VAL A 521 -19.59 9.36 -10.29
CA VAL A 521 -19.94 8.71 -11.55
C VAL A 521 -18.97 7.59 -11.89
N PHE A 522 -17.66 7.82 -11.70
CA PHE A 522 -16.63 6.79 -11.91
C PHE A 522 -16.93 5.52 -11.10
N MET A 523 -17.15 5.68 -9.78
CA MET A 523 -17.43 4.57 -8.88
C MET A 523 -18.76 3.90 -9.18
N LEU A 524 -19.79 4.65 -9.58
CA LEU A 524 -21.07 4.08 -9.96
C LEU A 524 -20.95 3.18 -11.20
N VAL A 525 -20.31 3.69 -12.26
CA VAL A 525 -20.08 2.92 -13.50
C VAL A 525 -19.19 1.73 -13.23
N LEU A 526 -18.08 1.92 -12.51
CA LEU A 526 -17.17 0.84 -12.13
C LEU A 526 -17.91 -0.25 -11.35
N ALA A 527 -18.65 0.11 -10.30
CA ALA A 527 -19.39 -0.85 -9.49
C ALA A 527 -20.49 -1.56 -10.28
N SER A 528 -21.24 -0.85 -11.12
CA SER A 528 -22.31 -1.45 -11.94
C SER A 528 -21.76 -2.44 -12.96
N VAL A 529 -20.71 -2.05 -13.69
CA VAL A 529 -20.06 -2.93 -14.68
C VAL A 529 -19.40 -4.12 -13.98
N PHE A 530 -18.67 -3.87 -12.90
CA PHE A 530 -18.02 -4.94 -12.13
C PHE A 530 -19.03 -5.94 -11.60
N VAL A 531 -20.11 -5.48 -10.94
CA VAL A 531 -21.14 -6.37 -10.38
C VAL A 531 -21.81 -7.19 -11.47
N TYR A 532 -22.09 -6.59 -12.63
CA TYR A 532 -22.64 -7.32 -13.78
C TYR A 532 -21.70 -8.43 -14.27
N LEU A 533 -20.41 -8.11 -14.47
CA LEU A 533 -19.42 -9.09 -14.92
C LEU A 533 -19.22 -10.22 -13.90
N TYR A 534 -19.13 -9.86 -12.61
CA TYR A 534 -18.92 -10.78 -11.48
C TYR A 534 -20.11 -11.72 -11.23
N GLN A 535 -21.36 -11.26 -11.40
CA GLN A 535 -22.56 -12.09 -11.18
C GLN A 535 -22.81 -13.15 -12.27
N GLY A 536 -21.94 -13.24 -13.28
CA GLY A 536 -22.08 -14.19 -14.38
C GLY A 536 -22.16 -13.54 -15.77
N GLY A 537 -22.06 -12.21 -15.87
CA GLY A 537 -22.10 -11.51 -17.16
C GLY A 537 -21.00 -11.97 -18.13
N ILE A 538 -19.81 -12.36 -17.63
CA ILE A 538 -18.78 -12.99 -18.47
C ILE A 538 -19.26 -14.32 -19.04
N GLY A 539 -19.96 -15.13 -18.23
CA GLY A 539 -20.53 -16.40 -18.66
C GLY A 539 -21.56 -16.22 -19.77
N ASP A 540 -22.43 -15.23 -19.63
CA ASP A 540 -23.42 -14.85 -20.65
C ASP A 540 -22.73 -14.43 -21.96
N ILE A 541 -21.76 -13.51 -21.87
CA ILE A 541 -20.97 -13.05 -23.03
C ILE A 541 -20.26 -14.23 -23.69
N ASN A 542 -19.59 -15.10 -22.91
CA ASN A 542 -18.87 -16.25 -23.45
C ASN A 542 -19.81 -17.23 -24.17
N SER A 543 -20.99 -17.49 -23.59
CA SER A 543 -21.97 -18.41 -24.18
C SER A 543 -22.57 -17.88 -25.48
N ASP A 544 -23.01 -16.61 -25.50
CA ASP A 544 -23.56 -15.97 -26.69
C ASP A 544 -22.47 -15.81 -27.76
N PHE A 545 -21.25 -15.46 -27.35
CA PHE A 545 -20.12 -15.33 -28.25
C PHE A 545 -19.74 -16.67 -28.91
N THR A 546 -19.61 -17.73 -28.11
CA THR A 546 -19.29 -19.08 -28.62
C THR A 546 -20.38 -19.59 -29.56
N SER A 547 -21.64 -19.23 -29.32
CA SER A 547 -22.76 -19.60 -30.21
C SER A 547 -22.65 -18.99 -31.62
N ARG A 548 -21.92 -17.87 -31.77
CA ARG A 548 -21.73 -17.15 -33.05
C ARG A 548 -20.53 -17.66 -33.85
N VAL A 549 -19.67 -18.49 -33.25
CA VAL A 549 -18.56 -19.13 -33.94
C VAL A 549 -19.10 -20.29 -34.80
N PRO A 550 -18.74 -20.41 -36.09
CA PRO A 550 -19.26 -21.47 -36.96
C PRO A 550 -19.05 -22.88 -36.39
N GLN A 551 -20.13 -23.67 -36.31
CA GLN A 551 -20.08 -25.02 -35.71
C GLN A 551 -19.16 -26.00 -36.43
N SER A 552 -18.82 -25.76 -37.71
CA SER A 552 -17.83 -26.56 -38.46
C SER A 552 -16.45 -26.57 -37.81
N ILE A 553 -16.13 -25.53 -37.03
CA ILE A 553 -14.88 -25.39 -36.29
C ILE A 553 -14.96 -26.08 -34.90
N LEU A 554 -16.16 -26.13 -34.31
CA LEU A 554 -16.42 -26.76 -33.00
C LEU A 554 -16.70 -28.28 -33.10
N ALA A 555 -17.06 -28.78 -34.29
CA ALA A 555 -17.51 -30.15 -34.53
C ALA A 555 -16.43 -31.24 -34.37
N ASN A 556 -15.13 -30.89 -34.37
CA ASN A 556 -14.03 -31.84 -34.22
C ASN A 556 -13.66 -32.13 -32.74
N GLY A 557 -14.59 -31.91 -31.79
CA GLY A 557 -14.41 -32.26 -30.38
C GLY A 557 -13.55 -31.29 -29.55
N GLN A 558 -13.03 -30.22 -30.16
CA GLN A 558 -12.42 -29.11 -29.43
C GLN A 558 -13.46 -28.02 -29.18
N GLN A 559 -14.06 -28.04 -27.98
CA GLN A 559 -14.74 -26.86 -27.45
C GLN A 559 -13.71 -25.73 -27.31
N LEU A 560 -14.12 -24.49 -27.60
CA LEU A 560 -13.34 -23.27 -27.39
C LEU A 560 -13.05 -23.13 -25.89
N ASN A 561 -11.98 -23.77 -25.43
CA ASN A 561 -11.73 -23.96 -24.01
C ASN A 561 -10.90 -22.77 -23.51
N VAL A 562 -11.61 -21.77 -22.99
CA VAL A 562 -10.98 -20.60 -22.37
C VAL A 562 -10.51 -21.01 -20.98
N VAL A 563 -9.20 -20.97 -20.77
CA VAL A 563 -8.54 -21.46 -19.55
C VAL A 563 -7.96 -20.30 -18.76
N THR A 564 -8.22 -20.27 -17.45
CA THR A 564 -7.49 -19.39 -16.52
C THR A 564 -6.20 -20.10 -16.11
N LEU A 565 -5.05 -19.54 -16.46
CA LEU A 565 -3.75 -20.09 -16.05
C LEU A 565 -3.32 -19.55 -14.68
N HIS A 566 -3.78 -18.35 -14.34
CA HIS A 566 -3.57 -17.76 -13.02
C HIS A 566 -4.88 -17.73 -12.21
N PRO A 567 -4.88 -18.07 -10.90
CA PRO A 567 -6.07 -18.13 -10.05
C PRO A 567 -6.98 -16.89 -10.07
N VAL A 568 -6.38 -15.70 -10.06
CA VAL A 568 -7.11 -14.41 -10.08
C VAL A 568 -7.31 -13.81 -11.47
N GLU A 569 -6.95 -14.53 -12.54
CA GLU A 569 -6.89 -13.95 -13.89
C GLU A 569 -8.24 -13.40 -14.34
N ALA A 570 -9.33 -14.13 -14.08
CA ALA A 570 -10.69 -13.72 -14.38
C ALA A 570 -11.08 -12.44 -13.61
N LEU A 571 -10.78 -12.39 -12.31
CA LEU A 571 -11.17 -11.28 -11.46
C LEU A 571 -10.38 -10.00 -11.77
N ILE A 572 -9.07 -10.11 -12.04
CA ILE A 572 -8.26 -8.97 -12.53
C ILE A 572 -8.85 -8.44 -13.83
N PHE A 573 -9.29 -9.32 -14.73
CA PHE A 573 -9.86 -8.91 -15.99
C PHE A 573 -11.16 -8.11 -15.77
N GLU A 574 -12.07 -8.58 -14.92
CA GLU A 574 -13.29 -7.87 -14.53
C GLU A 574 -13.01 -6.46 -13.97
N VAL A 575 -12.03 -6.35 -13.06
CA VAL A 575 -11.61 -5.07 -12.47
C VAL A 575 -11.02 -4.14 -13.54
N LYS A 576 -10.17 -4.65 -14.43
CA LYS A 576 -9.55 -3.83 -15.49
C LYS A 576 -10.57 -3.27 -16.47
N ILE A 577 -11.51 -4.11 -16.93
CA ILE A 577 -12.54 -3.67 -17.88
C ILE A 577 -13.50 -2.66 -17.24
N SER A 578 -13.96 -2.93 -16.01
CA SER A 578 -14.84 -1.99 -15.29
C SER A 578 -14.16 -0.64 -15.04
N THR A 579 -12.87 -0.65 -14.66
CA THR A 579 -12.06 0.56 -14.47
C THR A 579 -11.90 1.34 -15.78
N LEU A 580 -11.59 0.67 -16.89
CA LEU A 580 -11.40 1.31 -18.18
C LEU A 580 -12.71 1.94 -18.68
N LEU A 581 -13.83 1.21 -18.61
CA LEU A 581 -15.13 1.74 -19.01
C LEU A 581 -15.58 2.91 -18.11
N ALA A 582 -15.30 2.84 -16.80
CA ALA A 582 -15.55 3.95 -15.88
C ALA A 582 -14.70 5.19 -16.22
N ALA A 583 -13.41 5.00 -16.56
CA ALA A 583 -12.52 6.09 -16.96
C ALA A 583 -13.01 6.78 -18.23
N VAL A 584 -13.37 6.00 -19.26
CA VAL A 584 -13.92 6.50 -20.52
C VAL A 584 -15.23 7.27 -20.29
N SER A 585 -16.11 6.75 -19.42
CA SER A 585 -17.42 7.37 -19.14
C SER A 585 -17.31 8.73 -18.46
N VAL A 586 -16.24 8.97 -17.70
CA VAL A 586 -16.04 10.21 -16.93
C VAL A 586 -15.22 11.24 -17.69
N LEU A 587 -14.53 10.83 -18.75
CA LEU A 587 -13.67 11.70 -19.56
C LEU A 587 -14.40 12.94 -20.13
N PRO A 588 -15.63 12.85 -20.67
CA PRO A 588 -16.39 14.04 -21.08
C PRO A 588 -16.68 15.02 -19.93
N MET A 589 -16.93 14.49 -18.72
CA MET A 589 -17.20 15.29 -17.53
C MET A 589 -15.95 16.00 -17.04
N VAL A 590 -14.79 15.33 -17.08
CA VAL A 590 -13.49 15.92 -16.75
C VAL A 590 -13.19 17.08 -17.69
N LEU A 591 -13.32 16.87 -19.00
CA LEU A 591 -13.11 17.92 -20.00
C LEU A 591 -14.09 19.09 -19.85
N TYR A 592 -15.35 18.81 -19.54
CA TYR A 592 -16.35 19.86 -19.29
C TYR A 592 -16.01 20.72 -18.08
N TYR A 593 -15.57 20.11 -16.97
CA TYR A 593 -15.25 20.84 -15.74
C TYR A 593 -13.88 21.53 -15.77
N SER A 594 -12.89 20.98 -16.48
CA SER A 594 -11.60 21.65 -16.68
C SER A 594 -11.67 22.79 -17.69
N TRP A 595 -12.69 22.82 -18.56
CA TRP A 595 -12.80 23.79 -19.64
C TRP A 595 -12.69 25.27 -19.24
N PRO A 596 -13.37 25.76 -18.18
CA PRO A 596 -13.26 27.16 -17.78
C PRO A 596 -11.81 27.55 -17.43
N ALA A 597 -11.09 26.68 -16.71
CA ALA A 597 -9.70 26.89 -16.34
C ALA A 597 -8.78 26.88 -17.57
N MET A 598 -8.99 25.93 -18.49
CA MET A 598 -8.22 25.88 -19.74
C MET A 598 -8.47 27.12 -20.63
N LYS A 599 -9.69 27.66 -20.64
CA LYS A 599 -10.03 28.86 -21.42
C LYS A 599 -9.38 30.12 -20.83
N GLU A 600 -9.29 30.20 -19.50
CA GLU A 600 -8.61 31.31 -18.79
C GLU A 600 -7.12 31.35 -19.14
N ARG A 601 -6.48 30.19 -19.28
CA ARG A 601 -5.09 30.04 -19.74
C ARG A 601 -4.92 30.15 -21.27
N LYS A 602 -5.99 30.49 -22.01
CA LYS A 602 -6.00 30.58 -23.48
C LYS A 602 -5.57 29.29 -24.21
N LEU A 603 -5.61 28.13 -23.53
CA LEU A 603 -5.24 26.83 -24.07
C LEU A 603 -6.30 26.27 -25.03
N VAL A 604 -7.56 26.67 -24.85
CA VAL A 604 -8.70 26.15 -25.62
C VAL A 604 -9.65 27.25 -26.08
N ARG A 605 -10.33 27.02 -27.21
CA ARG A 605 -11.34 27.91 -27.82
C ARG A 605 -12.64 27.16 -28.07
N GLY A 606 -13.76 27.88 -28.24
CA GLY A 606 -15.06 27.28 -28.55
C GLY A 606 -16.01 27.10 -27.36
N ASN A 607 -17.07 26.31 -27.57
CA ASN A 607 -18.17 26.13 -26.61
C ASN A 607 -18.02 24.84 -25.78
N ARG A 608 -18.02 24.97 -24.44
CA ARG A 608 -17.94 23.84 -23.50
C ARG A 608 -19.09 22.84 -23.58
N ASN A 609 -20.27 23.28 -24.02
CA ASN A 609 -21.46 22.41 -24.06
C ASN A 609 -21.30 21.27 -25.06
N VAL A 610 -20.33 21.37 -25.97
CA VAL A 610 -19.99 20.32 -26.94
C VAL A 610 -19.51 19.07 -26.23
N PHE A 611 -18.89 19.15 -25.04
CA PHE A 611 -18.48 17.93 -24.31
C PHE A 611 -19.66 17.09 -23.84
N PHE A 612 -20.85 17.68 -23.60
CA PHE A 612 -22.05 16.90 -23.31
C PHE A 612 -22.55 16.17 -24.55
N LEU A 613 -22.60 16.87 -25.69
CA LEU A 613 -22.98 16.27 -26.97
C LEU A 613 -21.99 15.17 -27.34
N TRP A 614 -20.70 15.45 -27.19
CA TRP A 614 -19.61 14.51 -27.44
C TRP A 614 -19.65 13.31 -26.51
N GLY A 615 -19.92 13.50 -25.22
CA GLY A 615 -20.13 12.39 -24.29
C GLY A 615 -21.33 11.52 -24.68
N GLY A 616 -22.41 12.14 -25.17
CA GLY A 616 -23.56 11.43 -25.74
C GLY A 616 -23.19 10.65 -27.01
N THR A 617 -22.44 11.23 -27.93
CA THR A 617 -22.00 10.53 -29.15
C THR A 617 -21.02 9.42 -28.84
N LEU A 618 -20.11 9.62 -27.88
CA LEU A 618 -19.18 8.58 -27.43
C LEU A 618 -19.94 7.39 -26.82
N PHE A 619 -20.96 7.66 -26.00
CA PHE A 619 -21.80 6.58 -25.46
C PHE A 619 -22.54 5.81 -26.56
N VAL A 620 -23.15 6.51 -27.52
CA VAL A 620 -23.87 5.89 -28.64
C VAL A 620 -22.93 5.14 -29.56
N GLY A 621 -21.80 5.73 -29.95
CA GLY A 621 -20.81 5.14 -30.83
C GLY A 621 -20.11 3.95 -30.18
N LEU A 622 -19.83 4.02 -28.88
CA LEU A 622 -19.35 2.87 -28.12
C LEU A 622 -20.38 1.73 -28.12
N ILE A 623 -21.66 1.97 -27.91
CA ILE A 623 -22.69 0.91 -27.96
C ILE A 623 -22.82 0.34 -29.38
N VAL A 624 -23.02 1.19 -30.37
CA VAL A 624 -23.27 0.78 -31.77
C VAL A 624 -22.04 0.09 -32.35
N GLY A 625 -20.86 0.66 -32.17
CA GLY A 625 -19.62 0.07 -32.67
C GLY A 625 -19.20 -1.16 -31.87
N SER A 626 -19.48 -1.24 -30.57
CA SER A 626 -19.30 -2.50 -29.81
C SER A 626 -20.24 -3.59 -30.32
N TYR A 627 -21.50 -3.25 -30.64
CA TYR A 627 -22.46 -4.19 -31.21
C TYR A 627 -22.00 -4.71 -32.58
N VAL A 628 -21.54 -3.82 -33.46
CA VAL A 628 -20.97 -4.19 -34.77
C VAL A 628 -19.72 -5.05 -34.58
N GLY A 629 -18.82 -4.64 -33.69
CA GLY A 629 -17.61 -5.38 -33.38
C GLY A 629 -17.91 -6.78 -32.86
N TYR A 630 -18.88 -6.90 -31.96
CA TYR A 630 -19.30 -8.16 -31.35
C TYR A 630 -20.03 -9.10 -32.32
N THR A 631 -20.87 -8.57 -33.18
CA THR A 631 -21.70 -9.39 -34.08
C THR A 631 -20.99 -9.76 -35.39
N ILE A 632 -20.09 -8.91 -35.88
CA ILE A 632 -19.46 -9.06 -37.20
C ILE A 632 -17.95 -9.26 -37.08
N VAL A 633 -17.25 -8.37 -36.38
CA VAL A 633 -15.78 -8.33 -36.49
C VAL A 633 -15.11 -9.41 -35.65
N ALA A 634 -15.50 -9.55 -34.39
CA ALA A 634 -14.93 -10.52 -33.47
C ALA A 634 -15.11 -11.98 -33.93
N PRO A 635 -16.31 -12.43 -34.38
CA PRO A 635 -16.47 -13.78 -34.90
C PRO A 635 -15.61 -14.05 -36.15
N ASN A 636 -15.45 -13.07 -37.04
CA ASN A 636 -14.63 -13.22 -38.25
C ASN A 636 -13.14 -13.35 -37.94
N ILE A 637 -12.61 -12.51 -37.05
CA ILE A 637 -11.19 -12.55 -36.67
C ILE A 637 -10.86 -13.87 -35.97
N ILE A 638 -11.71 -14.31 -35.03
CA ILE A 638 -11.47 -15.57 -34.33
C ILE A 638 -11.64 -16.77 -35.25
N SER A 639 -12.64 -16.78 -36.15
CA SER A 639 -12.78 -17.85 -37.14
C SER A 639 -11.54 -17.98 -38.01
N TRP A 640 -10.94 -16.84 -38.41
CA TRP A 640 -9.69 -16.81 -39.15
C TRP A 640 -8.52 -17.37 -38.32
N LEU A 641 -8.33 -16.90 -37.08
CA LEU A 641 -7.27 -17.38 -36.18
C LEU A 641 -7.37 -18.89 -35.90
N VAL A 642 -8.58 -19.38 -35.66
CA VAL A 642 -8.80 -20.80 -35.40
C VAL A 642 -8.51 -21.64 -36.65
N THR A 643 -8.94 -21.16 -37.81
CA THR A 643 -8.72 -21.86 -39.08
C THR A 643 -7.23 -21.90 -39.41
N ASP A 644 -6.49 -20.81 -39.18
CA ASP A 644 -5.03 -20.76 -39.36
C ASP A 644 -4.30 -21.73 -38.43
N ALA A 645 -4.64 -21.73 -37.13
CA ALA A 645 -4.07 -22.66 -36.17
C ALA A 645 -4.40 -24.12 -36.48
N HIS A 646 -5.63 -24.39 -36.95
CA HIS A 646 -6.03 -25.72 -37.39
C HIS A 646 -5.25 -26.18 -38.62
N ASN A 647 -5.04 -25.30 -39.61
CA ASN A 647 -4.23 -25.60 -40.79
C ASN A 647 -2.76 -25.89 -40.45
N ALA A 648 -2.28 -25.41 -39.29
CA ALA A 648 -0.94 -25.65 -38.78
C ALA A 648 -0.86 -26.86 -37.83
N ASP A 649 -1.91 -27.68 -37.71
CA ASP A 649 -2.01 -28.83 -36.79
C ASP A 649 -1.73 -28.48 -35.32
N MET A 650 -2.06 -27.25 -34.90
CA MET A 650 -1.85 -26.78 -33.52
C MET A 650 -3.04 -27.06 -32.61
N LEU A 651 -2.79 -27.48 -31.37
CA LEU A 651 -3.80 -27.54 -30.31
C LEU A 651 -4.11 -26.12 -29.79
N ILE A 652 -5.39 -25.74 -29.76
CA ILE A 652 -5.80 -24.36 -29.46
C ILE A 652 -6.25 -24.25 -27.99
N TYR A 653 -5.45 -23.57 -27.17
CA TYR A 653 -5.81 -23.19 -25.81
C TYR A 653 -5.84 -21.67 -25.68
N TYR A 654 -6.98 -21.12 -25.28
CA TYR A 654 -7.14 -19.68 -25.12
C TYR A 654 -6.94 -19.28 -23.66
N ARG A 655 -5.86 -18.55 -23.37
CA ARG A 655 -5.67 -17.92 -22.06
C ARG A 655 -6.69 -16.78 -21.89
N VAL A 656 -7.37 -16.74 -20.74
CA VAL A 656 -8.35 -15.71 -20.38
C VAL A 656 -7.86 -14.29 -20.67
N LYS A 657 -6.66 -13.90 -20.19
CA LYS A 657 -6.11 -12.55 -20.46
C LYS A 657 -6.06 -12.25 -21.95
N ALA A 658 -5.55 -13.17 -22.78
CA ALA A 658 -5.39 -12.92 -24.21
C ALA A 658 -6.74 -12.94 -24.95
N PHE A 659 -7.57 -13.94 -24.65
CA PHE A 659 -8.88 -14.11 -25.28
C PHE A 659 -9.79 -12.92 -25.03
N PHE A 660 -9.93 -12.51 -23.78
CA PHE A 660 -10.82 -11.39 -23.49
C PHE A 660 -10.27 -10.04 -23.92
N TRP A 661 -8.94 -9.83 -23.93
CA TRP A 661 -8.38 -8.62 -24.57
C TRP A 661 -8.64 -8.61 -26.08
N LEU A 662 -8.54 -9.75 -26.75
CA LEU A 662 -8.91 -9.88 -28.15
C LEU A 662 -10.40 -9.54 -28.35
N VAL A 663 -11.30 -10.14 -27.55
CA VAL A 663 -12.74 -9.84 -27.61
C VAL A 663 -12.99 -8.36 -27.32
N PHE A 664 -12.38 -7.79 -26.27
CA PHE A 664 -12.53 -6.38 -25.93
C PHE A 664 -12.07 -5.45 -27.06
N LEU A 665 -10.89 -5.69 -27.64
CA LEU A 665 -10.35 -4.88 -28.74
C LEU A 665 -11.19 -5.00 -30.01
N THR A 666 -11.72 -6.19 -30.29
CA THR A 666 -12.59 -6.44 -31.46
C THR A 666 -14.05 -6.02 -31.24
N THR A 667 -14.41 -5.60 -30.03
CA THR A 667 -15.76 -5.13 -29.67
C THR A 667 -15.72 -3.65 -29.29
N VAL A 668 -15.40 -3.35 -28.03
CA VAL A 668 -15.29 -2.00 -27.47
C VAL A 668 -14.25 -1.18 -28.19
N GLY A 669 -13.13 -1.78 -28.58
CA GLY A 669 -12.11 -1.10 -29.39
C GLY A 669 -12.67 -0.56 -30.71
N ILE A 670 -13.58 -1.29 -31.36
CA ILE A 670 -14.22 -0.85 -32.61
C ILE A 670 -15.21 0.27 -32.36
N GLY A 671 -15.94 0.24 -31.25
CA GLY A 671 -16.73 1.37 -30.76
C GLY A 671 -15.91 2.65 -30.64
N LEU A 672 -14.79 2.57 -29.91
CA LEU A 672 -13.88 3.70 -29.73
C LEU A 672 -13.25 4.17 -31.05
N LEU A 673 -12.95 3.26 -31.98
CA LEU A 673 -12.44 3.60 -33.30
C LEU A 673 -13.46 4.36 -34.15
N ALA A 674 -14.73 3.94 -34.10
CA ALA A 674 -15.82 4.62 -34.80
C ALA A 674 -16.08 6.04 -34.26
N ASP A 675 -15.76 6.29 -32.99
CA ASP A 675 -15.87 7.61 -32.37
C ASP A 675 -14.78 8.59 -32.79
N VAL A 676 -13.63 8.13 -33.32
CA VAL A 676 -12.53 9.03 -33.72
C VAL A 676 -12.98 10.04 -34.79
N PRO A 677 -13.57 9.63 -35.94
CA PRO A 677 -14.08 10.59 -36.93
C PRO A 677 -15.19 11.49 -36.40
N VAL A 678 -16.09 10.95 -35.56
CA VAL A 678 -17.22 11.71 -34.98
C VAL A 678 -16.69 12.80 -34.03
N THR A 679 -15.68 12.46 -33.22
CA THR A 679 -15.00 13.39 -32.32
C THR A 679 -14.34 14.52 -33.10
N MET A 680 -13.61 14.19 -34.16
CA MET A 680 -12.96 15.18 -35.03
C MET A 680 -13.98 16.12 -35.65
N PHE A 681 -15.10 15.59 -36.16
CA PHE A 681 -16.18 16.39 -36.73
C PHE A 681 -16.80 17.34 -35.70
N LEU A 682 -17.14 16.83 -34.51
CA LEU A 682 -17.73 17.64 -33.44
C LEU A 682 -16.78 18.73 -32.95
N PHE A 683 -15.49 18.43 -32.78
CA PHE A 683 -14.51 19.39 -32.30
C PHE A 683 -14.23 20.48 -33.33
N HIS A 684 -14.25 20.14 -34.62
CA HIS A 684 -14.22 21.11 -35.70
C HIS A 684 -15.45 22.01 -35.70
N TRP A 685 -16.65 21.42 -35.68
CA TRP A 685 -17.92 22.17 -35.69
C TRP A 685 -18.07 23.10 -34.47
N ALA A 686 -17.53 22.69 -33.33
CA ALA A 686 -17.53 23.45 -32.08
C ALA A 686 -16.50 24.59 -32.03
N GLY A 687 -15.61 24.68 -33.03
CA GLY A 687 -14.50 25.63 -33.05
C GLY A 687 -13.44 25.35 -31.99
N ILE A 688 -13.30 24.08 -31.54
CA ILE A 688 -12.28 23.65 -30.58
C ILE A 688 -10.95 23.46 -31.30
N VAL A 689 -10.96 22.67 -32.38
CA VAL A 689 -9.78 22.40 -33.20
C VAL A 689 -10.17 22.56 -34.68
N PRO A 690 -9.58 23.51 -35.42
CA PRO A 690 -9.88 23.71 -36.83
C PRO A 690 -9.30 22.58 -37.69
N PHE A 691 -9.84 22.39 -38.89
CA PHE A 691 -9.42 21.31 -39.79
C PHE A 691 -7.95 21.46 -40.19
N GLU A 692 -7.51 22.69 -40.44
CA GLU A 692 -6.14 23.03 -40.86
C GLU A 692 -5.13 22.55 -39.82
N SER A 693 -5.39 22.78 -38.54
CA SER A 693 -4.52 22.30 -37.45
C SER A 693 -4.51 20.78 -37.34
N MET A 694 -5.66 20.11 -37.49
CA MET A 694 -5.70 18.64 -37.49
C MET A 694 -4.89 18.07 -38.68
N PHE A 695 -5.00 18.70 -39.85
CA PHE A 695 -4.32 18.26 -41.05
C PHE A 695 -2.82 18.58 -41.05
N GLU A 696 -2.39 19.72 -40.50
CA GLU A 696 -0.97 20.09 -40.43
C GLU A 696 -0.20 19.19 -39.45
N TYR A 697 -0.78 18.95 -38.27
CA TYR A 697 -0.15 18.18 -37.20
C TYR A 697 -0.51 16.68 -37.19
N TRP A 698 -1.07 16.15 -38.28
CA TRP A 698 -1.53 14.75 -38.35
C TRP A 698 -0.43 13.74 -38.00
N ARG A 699 0.82 14.02 -38.39
CA ARG A 699 1.98 13.17 -38.05
C ARG A 699 2.25 13.15 -36.55
N GLY A 700 2.15 14.32 -35.91
CA GLY A 700 2.30 14.45 -34.45
C GLY A 700 1.22 13.68 -33.71
N VAL A 701 -0.03 13.71 -34.19
CA VAL A 701 -1.13 12.93 -33.63
C VAL A 701 -0.88 11.43 -33.78
N VAL A 702 -0.44 10.96 -34.95
CA VAL A 702 -0.08 9.54 -35.15
C VAL A 702 1.05 9.12 -34.20
N ILE A 703 2.12 9.91 -34.08
CA ILE A 703 3.21 9.62 -33.14
C ILE A 703 2.66 9.59 -31.69
N GLY A 704 1.80 10.53 -31.32
CA GLY A 704 1.13 10.57 -30.03
C GLY A 704 0.27 9.34 -29.76
N VAL A 705 -0.48 8.86 -30.76
CA VAL A 705 -1.27 7.62 -30.68
C VAL A 705 -0.37 6.41 -30.42
N PHE A 706 0.77 6.31 -31.12
CA PHE A 706 1.74 5.24 -30.88
C PHE A 706 2.38 5.35 -29.49
N ALA A 707 2.71 6.55 -29.03
CA ALA A 707 3.25 6.78 -27.69
C ALA A 707 2.24 6.39 -26.59
N VAL A 708 0.98 6.80 -26.72
CA VAL A 708 -0.09 6.42 -25.79
C VAL A 708 -0.36 4.91 -25.85
N ALA A 709 -0.39 4.31 -27.04
CA ALA A 709 -0.54 2.87 -27.19
C ALA A 709 0.62 2.11 -26.52
N ALA A 710 1.86 2.60 -26.63
CA ALA A 710 3.01 2.01 -25.95
C ALA A 710 2.87 2.03 -24.42
N LEU A 711 2.21 3.05 -23.86
CA LEU A 711 1.98 3.19 -22.43
C LEU A 711 0.79 2.34 -21.93
N VAL A 712 -0.26 2.22 -22.74
CA VAL A 712 -1.53 1.58 -22.33
C VAL A 712 -1.58 0.09 -22.68
N THR A 713 -0.90 -0.34 -23.75
CA THR A 713 -0.92 -1.73 -24.19
C THR A 713 0.13 -2.58 -23.46
N PRO A 714 -0.19 -3.84 -23.09
CA PRO A 714 0.74 -4.67 -22.31
C PRO A 714 1.90 -5.21 -23.15
N ASP A 715 3.11 -5.20 -22.55
CA ASP A 715 4.37 -5.95 -22.75
C ASP A 715 4.86 -6.35 -24.17
N SER A 716 4.18 -5.97 -25.27
CA SER A 716 4.61 -6.36 -26.62
C SER A 716 4.41 -5.26 -27.67
N LEU A 717 5.34 -5.16 -28.61
CA LEU A 717 5.21 -4.29 -29.78
C LEU A 717 3.99 -4.66 -30.65
N TYR A 718 3.60 -5.93 -30.63
CA TYR A 718 2.46 -6.43 -31.39
C TYR A 718 1.13 -5.84 -30.89
N THR A 719 0.88 -5.87 -29.58
CA THR A 719 -0.32 -5.27 -28.97
C THR A 719 -0.34 -3.76 -29.16
N MET A 720 0.82 -3.10 -29.10
CA MET A 720 0.95 -1.68 -29.43
C MET A 720 0.50 -1.39 -30.86
N PHE A 721 1.01 -2.12 -31.85
CA PHE A 721 0.63 -1.93 -33.25
C PHE A 721 -0.84 -2.28 -33.53
N LEU A 722 -1.36 -3.31 -32.88
CA LEU A 722 -2.75 -3.73 -33.02
C LEU A 722 -3.73 -2.63 -32.58
N VAL A 723 -3.35 -1.79 -31.62
CA VAL A 723 -4.16 -0.63 -31.20
C VAL A 723 -3.83 0.62 -32.01
N ALA A 724 -2.54 0.95 -32.17
CA ALA A 724 -2.12 2.22 -32.74
C ALA A 724 -2.44 2.36 -34.24
N ILE A 725 -2.31 1.28 -35.02
CA ILE A 725 -2.55 1.32 -36.47
C ILE A 725 -4.03 1.59 -36.78
N PRO A 726 -5.01 0.85 -36.23
CA PRO A 726 -6.41 1.14 -36.48
C PRO A 726 -6.83 2.55 -36.06
N VAL A 727 -6.34 3.05 -34.92
CA VAL A 727 -6.64 4.42 -34.45
C VAL A 727 -6.08 5.45 -35.41
N SER A 728 -4.85 5.25 -35.89
CA SER A 728 -4.21 6.14 -36.87
C SER A 728 -4.96 6.15 -38.21
N VAL A 729 -5.41 4.98 -38.66
CA VAL A 729 -6.24 4.86 -39.87
C VAL A 729 -7.59 5.55 -39.68
N ALA A 730 -8.24 5.37 -38.53
CA ALA A 730 -9.50 6.05 -38.21
C ALA A 730 -9.34 7.58 -38.17
N TYR A 731 -8.19 8.08 -37.67
CA TYR A 731 -7.87 9.50 -37.69
C TYR A 731 -7.67 10.04 -39.11
N ILE A 732 -6.92 9.35 -39.96
CA ILE A 732 -6.73 9.72 -41.38
C ILE A 732 -8.07 9.67 -42.14
N PHE A 733 -8.90 8.68 -41.85
CA PHE A 733 -10.26 8.60 -42.39
C PHE A 733 -11.10 9.80 -41.92
N GLY A 734 -11.03 10.17 -40.65
CA GLY A 734 -11.67 11.38 -40.11
C GLY A 734 -11.21 12.66 -40.79
N LEU A 735 -9.92 12.82 -41.07
CA LEU A 735 -9.38 13.93 -41.87
C LEU A 735 -9.97 13.95 -43.29
N SER A 736 -10.11 12.78 -43.92
CA SER A 736 -10.68 12.66 -45.26
C SER A 736 -12.15 13.07 -45.29
N VAL A 737 -12.93 12.64 -44.29
CA VAL A 737 -14.34 13.04 -44.12
C VAL A 737 -14.46 14.55 -43.90
N LEU A 738 -13.62 15.12 -43.03
CA LEU A 738 -13.58 16.56 -42.80
C LEU A 738 -13.15 17.35 -44.04
N TRP A 739 -12.19 16.84 -44.81
CA TRP A 739 -11.76 17.47 -46.06
C TRP A 739 -12.90 17.56 -47.07
N ILE A 740 -13.70 16.49 -47.19
CA ILE A 740 -14.91 16.48 -48.03
C ILE A 740 -15.95 17.46 -47.48
N GLY A 741 -16.21 17.44 -46.17
CA GLY A 741 -17.22 18.29 -45.53
C GLY A 741 -16.89 19.80 -45.57
N THR A 742 -15.61 20.14 -45.50
CA THR A 742 -15.11 21.53 -45.49
C THR A 742 -14.70 22.05 -46.88
N LEU A 743 -14.79 21.20 -47.93
CA LEU A 743 -14.27 21.47 -49.28
C LEU A 743 -12.79 21.89 -49.27
N GLY A 744 -11.99 21.19 -48.46
CA GLY A 744 -10.56 21.45 -48.29
C GLY A 744 -10.27 22.75 -47.54
N GLY A 745 -10.98 23.01 -46.44
CA GLY A 745 -10.76 24.20 -45.59
C GLY A 745 -11.26 25.53 -46.17
N ARG A 746 -11.98 25.50 -47.30
CA ARG A 746 -12.50 26.72 -47.96
C ARG A 746 -13.76 27.29 -47.34
N ARG A 747 -14.40 26.54 -46.43
CA ARG A 747 -15.52 26.96 -45.59
C ARG A 747 -15.10 26.85 -44.13
N ALA A 748 -14.35 27.83 -43.65
CA ALA A 748 -14.04 28.02 -42.23
C ALA A 748 -14.71 29.31 -41.74
#